data_AF-A0AAD9JGV9-F1
#
_entry.id   AF-A0AAD9JGV9-F1
#
_cell.length_a   1.000
_cell.length_b   1.000
_cell.length_c   1.000
_cell.angle_alpha   90.00
_cell.angle_beta   90.00
_cell.angle_gamma   90.00
#
_symmetry.space_group_name_H-M   'P 1'
#
loop_
_entity.id
_entity.type
_entity.pdbx_description
1 polymer ?
#
loop_
_entity_poly.entity_id
_entity_poly.type
_entity_poly.pdbx_seq_one_letter_code
_entity_poly.pdbx_strand_id
1 'polypeptide(L)'
;ITHKATAKAPLIVSTSPFVSPEVSFHQESSAWLLSECTSVADTSPSADPCLKMAYTDSLGEAWRADILRGVPKISNTGAVPGTILVWGHSARPILNSAAHNKPVLIAAAELGHGRTVVLAHESLLNSAPELIRNIETWLMKGEQHNIYVLDHNSKHSNIKPGDVMVWKGAKSTGDVTKQVVINHLLSGGGLLHAMCPWGWLQLNKGKNLSDMPLYGALDLVGICYTKWCGNIPKDGLDIKSHRSTEFNHIVLTLYHILENAEHFCDDDSDDAEDVPILDVSCLPQDVCKTAVYPELRRLAQVLGCEGNATQMKGNTIMLKKLLPKHDNPINGKKRRTMIDILNKMAHLELVSLPAVDTFPGCVPTEVEKICRSVRISSEVKDIHPTGFYLAKDDTLVMRVQGHLTNGWTVQVGAHSDNLTKLHQPLRRWPQLMVKTEIKQRETRLYSPYGGLIYLESPQDNSQIEVCLENVIEAPLFDVSDPDSIRGWKQRRQAHGLWADIMGRRIIITLPSSSVRNIEDPSDVMHIWDDLISGYHELRGTDPDKHRRQWIVTDEQPVAGYMHSGYPIVTHLDVAQPENEHFLLNKRVLLDKGSWGIYHEMGHNMQRPAWTFQGTGEVTCNVFTLYAMNTVSKQPIWIHEWLKRHLQNVKKYVNSAKSFEIWQSDPGLGLFIYAQIAHHFGWDVYKKVFREYEQPDCQDIRDNQQKIDTWFVKISTACGYNLAPLFDFWKIPITDESINTCQHLQAYLPADEVTDITREYTNSIRDKYHI
;
A
#
# COMPACT_ATOMS: atom_id res chain seq x y z
N ILE A 1 -54.02 -48.98 -17.74
CA ILE A 1 -53.52 -50.37 -17.64
C ILE A 1 -52.22 -50.30 -16.85
N THR A 2 -52.07 -50.79 -15.61
CA THR A 2 -53.00 -51.46 -14.67
C THR A 2 -52.48 -51.28 -13.23
N HIS A 3 -53.33 -50.77 -12.32
CA HIS A 3 -53.53 -51.19 -10.90
C HIS A 3 -52.34 -51.30 -9.90
N LYS A 4 -52.44 -51.12 -8.56
CA LYS A 4 -53.45 -50.72 -7.54
C LYS A 4 -52.67 -50.50 -6.19
N ALA A 5 -53.13 -49.82 -5.13
CA ALA A 5 -54.11 -48.74 -4.95
C ALA A 5 -54.13 -48.24 -3.46
N THR A 6 -54.63 -47.02 -3.25
CA THR A 6 -55.35 -46.49 -2.05
C THR A 6 -54.69 -46.34 -0.66
N ALA A 7 -54.81 -45.11 -0.15
CA ALA A 7 -54.55 -44.63 1.21
C ALA A 7 -55.52 -45.11 2.32
N LYS A 8 -55.15 -44.92 3.60
CA LYS A 8 -55.91 -44.17 4.63
C LYS A 8 -55.19 -44.11 6.01
N ALA A 9 -55.40 -43.03 6.76
CA ALA A 9 -55.11 -42.92 8.20
C ALA A 9 -56.35 -43.32 9.04
N PRO A 10 -56.24 -43.51 10.37
CA PRO A 10 -56.75 -42.47 11.29
C PRO A 10 -56.02 -42.33 12.66
N LEU A 11 -56.57 -41.43 13.50
CA LEU A 11 -56.05 -40.83 14.74
C LEU A 11 -56.17 -41.65 16.07
N ILE A 12 -55.44 -41.15 17.10
CA ILE A 12 -55.86 -40.87 18.51
C ILE A 12 -55.39 -41.78 19.72
N VAL A 13 -54.51 -41.17 20.55
CA VAL A 13 -54.45 -41.13 22.06
C VAL A 13 -53.74 -42.21 22.93
N SER A 14 -53.10 -41.71 24.02
CA SER A 14 -52.52 -42.37 25.23
C SER A 14 -51.09 -42.90 25.08
N THR A 15 -50.08 -42.61 25.94
CA THR A 15 -50.02 -41.89 27.23
C THR A 15 -48.59 -41.36 27.49
N SER A 16 -48.44 -40.30 28.31
CA SER A 16 -47.18 -39.78 28.89
C SER A 16 -46.57 -40.75 29.93
N PRO A 17 -45.35 -40.57 30.52
CA PRO A 17 -44.34 -39.52 30.29
C PRO A 17 -42.88 -40.02 30.11
N PHE A 18 -41.99 -39.19 29.56
CA PHE A 18 -40.61 -39.05 30.06
C PHE A 18 -39.98 -37.72 29.60
N VAL A 19 -39.12 -37.14 30.45
CA VAL A 19 -38.60 -35.77 30.31
C VAL A 19 -37.26 -35.73 29.58
N SER A 20 -37.12 -34.79 28.64
CA SER A 20 -35.83 -34.33 28.12
C SER A 20 -35.92 -32.82 27.86
N PRO A 21 -34.99 -31.98 28.38
CA PRO A 21 -35.06 -30.54 28.20
C PRO A 21 -34.44 -30.09 26.87
N GLU A 22 -35.22 -29.39 26.05
CA GLU A 22 -34.67 -28.53 24.99
C GLU A 22 -34.01 -27.30 25.64
N VAL A 23 -32.78 -26.98 25.24
CA VAL A 23 -32.15 -25.69 25.57
C VAL A 23 -32.18 -24.81 24.32
N SER A 24 -33.17 -23.92 24.29
CA SER A 24 -33.25 -22.83 23.30
C SER A 24 -32.12 -21.83 23.54
N PHE A 25 -31.18 -21.72 22.59
CA PHE A 25 -30.15 -20.68 22.63
C PHE A 25 -30.74 -19.33 22.22
N HIS A 26 -31.15 -18.54 23.21
CA HIS A 26 -31.53 -17.14 22.99
C HIS A 26 -30.31 -16.21 22.98
N GLN A 27 -30.27 -15.48 21.87
CA GLN A 27 -29.69 -14.19 21.51
C GLN A 27 -29.66 -13.08 22.61
N GLU A 28 -29.17 -13.34 23.83
CA GLU A 28 -29.22 -12.36 24.95
C GLU A 28 -27.88 -11.89 25.55
N SER A 29 -26.72 -12.38 25.09
CA SER A 29 -25.41 -12.02 25.69
C SER A 29 -24.87 -10.62 25.34
N SER A 30 -25.61 -9.81 24.56
CA SER A 30 -25.21 -8.44 24.18
C SER A 30 -26.10 -7.34 24.78
N ALA A 31 -27.27 -7.68 25.34
CA ALA A 31 -28.27 -6.70 25.76
C ALA A 31 -28.05 -6.15 27.18
N TRP A 32 -27.49 -6.96 28.08
CA TRP A 32 -27.40 -6.63 29.50
C TRP A 32 -26.40 -5.50 29.86
N LEU A 33 -25.47 -5.17 28.96
CA LEU A 33 -24.54 -4.03 29.12
C LEU A 33 -25.04 -2.72 28.48
N LEU A 34 -26.26 -2.71 27.91
CA LEU A 34 -26.87 -1.53 27.25
C LEU A 34 -28.23 -1.12 27.86
N SER A 35 -28.75 -1.88 28.82
CA SER A 35 -30.13 -1.71 29.30
C SER A 35 -30.37 -0.53 30.25
N GLU A 36 -29.34 0.02 30.91
CA GLU A 36 -29.48 1.17 31.82
C GLU A 36 -29.35 2.55 31.15
N CYS A 37 -29.22 2.63 29.81
CA CYS A 37 -29.11 3.89 29.07
C CYS A 37 -30.00 3.97 27.81
N THR A 38 -31.20 3.37 27.85
CA THR A 38 -32.17 3.44 26.74
C THR A 38 -33.54 4.02 27.13
N SER A 39 -33.53 5.24 27.67
CA SER A 39 -34.74 6.06 27.76
C SER A 39 -34.47 7.57 27.63
N VAL A 40 -34.21 8.07 26.41
CA VAL A 40 -34.97 9.16 25.76
C VAL A 40 -34.63 9.09 24.26
N ALA A 41 -35.65 8.95 23.40
CA ALA A 41 -35.48 9.24 21.98
C ALA A 41 -35.62 10.75 21.77
N ASP A 42 -34.51 11.49 21.87
CA ASP A 42 -34.47 12.92 21.55
C ASP A 42 -33.81 13.13 20.19
N THR A 43 -34.42 13.98 19.36
CA THR A 43 -34.04 14.18 17.95
C THR A 43 -33.18 15.43 17.77
N SER A 44 -32.36 15.74 18.78
CA SER A 44 -31.44 16.87 18.76
C SER A 44 -29.98 16.39 18.57
N PRO A 45 -29.09 17.20 17.98
CA PRO A 45 -27.69 16.83 17.76
C PRO A 45 -26.82 16.93 19.03
N SER A 46 -27.40 16.83 20.23
CA SER A 46 -26.62 16.85 21.48
C SER A 46 -26.06 15.47 21.80
N ALA A 47 -24.75 15.40 22.07
CA ALA A 47 -24.05 14.18 22.46
C ALA A 47 -24.68 13.45 23.67
N ASP A 48 -24.55 12.12 23.67
CA ASP A 48 -24.96 11.24 24.76
C ASP A 48 -24.34 11.70 26.11
N PRO A 49 -25.16 11.95 27.16
CA PRO A 49 -24.66 12.41 28.46
C PRO A 49 -23.58 11.51 29.09
N CYS A 50 -23.65 10.19 28.88
CA CYS A 50 -22.68 9.25 29.44
C CYS A 50 -21.30 9.37 28.76
N LEU A 51 -21.28 9.62 27.45
CA LEU A 51 -20.06 9.87 26.70
C LEU A 51 -19.51 11.27 26.95
N LYS A 52 -20.39 12.25 27.22
CA LYS A 52 -20.00 13.59 27.67
C LYS A 52 -19.35 13.58 29.07
N MET A 53 -19.76 12.68 29.96
CA MET A 53 -19.07 12.40 31.23
C MET A 53 -17.70 11.76 30.99
N ALA A 54 -17.60 10.75 30.12
CA ALA A 54 -16.32 10.09 29.78
C ALA A 54 -15.27 11.06 29.19
N TYR A 55 -15.72 12.15 28.57
CA TYR A 55 -14.90 13.23 28.02
C TYR A 55 -14.27 14.16 29.08
N THR A 56 -14.68 14.07 30.35
CA THR A 56 -14.20 14.96 31.42
C THR A 56 -13.19 14.32 32.37
N ASP A 57 -12.85 13.04 32.16
CA ASP A 57 -12.43 12.21 33.30
C ASP A 57 -10.91 12.07 33.51
N SER A 58 -10.49 12.65 34.64
CA SER A 58 -9.28 12.37 35.41
C SER A 58 -8.81 10.90 35.45
N LEU A 59 -9.71 9.93 35.30
CA LEU A 59 -9.46 8.50 35.33
C LEU A 59 -8.32 8.03 34.41
N GLY A 60 -8.25 8.55 33.17
CA GLY A 60 -7.22 8.13 32.20
C GLY A 60 -5.82 8.54 32.62
N GLU A 61 -5.66 9.81 33.01
CA GLU A 61 -4.40 10.32 33.56
C GLU A 61 -4.08 9.72 34.93
N ALA A 62 -5.08 9.38 35.76
CA ALA A 62 -4.87 8.68 37.02
C ALA A 62 -4.29 7.27 36.80
N TRP A 63 -4.88 6.47 35.91
CA TRP A 63 -4.35 5.13 35.58
C TRP A 63 -2.95 5.22 34.96
N ARG A 64 -2.70 6.20 34.09
CA ARG A 64 -1.37 6.47 33.54
C ARG A 64 -0.37 6.86 34.63
N ALA A 65 -0.74 7.76 35.54
CA ALA A 65 0.10 8.23 36.64
C ALA A 65 0.43 7.13 37.65
N ASP A 66 -0.49 6.17 37.86
CA ASP A 66 -0.27 4.99 38.69
C ASP A 66 0.65 3.98 38.01
N ILE A 67 0.35 3.59 36.76
CA ILE A 67 1.13 2.57 36.03
C ILE A 67 2.55 3.07 35.70
N LEU A 68 2.71 4.35 35.35
CA LEU A 68 4.00 4.95 35.01
C LEU A 68 4.68 5.66 36.20
N ARG A 69 4.18 5.46 37.43
CA ARG A 69 4.68 6.14 38.64
C ARG A 69 6.18 5.90 38.83
N GLY A 70 6.96 6.99 38.82
CA GLY A 70 8.42 6.91 38.99
C GLY A 70 9.18 6.27 37.82
N VAL A 71 8.53 6.01 36.68
CA VAL A 71 9.19 5.52 35.46
C VAL A 71 9.63 6.73 34.61
N PRO A 72 10.94 7.05 34.50
CA PRO A 72 11.38 8.15 33.66
C PRO A 72 11.40 7.78 32.17
N LYS A 73 11.76 6.52 31.86
CA LYS A 73 12.06 6.06 30.50
C LYS A 73 11.78 4.57 30.36
N ILE A 74 11.32 4.16 29.18
CA ILE A 74 11.23 2.75 28.76
C ILE A 74 12.48 2.43 27.95
N SER A 75 13.26 1.45 28.42
CA SER A 75 14.51 1.04 27.75
C SER A 75 14.24 0.36 26.42
N ASN A 76 15.10 0.59 25.43
CA ASN A 76 15.08 -0.19 24.20
C ASN A 76 15.63 -1.59 24.47
N THR A 77 14.84 -2.62 24.19
CA THR A 77 15.20 -4.03 24.42
C THR A 77 15.74 -4.74 23.16
N GLY A 78 16.03 -3.99 22.09
CA GLY A 78 16.40 -4.53 20.78
C GLY A 78 15.23 -5.13 19.98
N ALA A 79 14.02 -5.16 20.54
CA ALA A 79 12.83 -5.71 19.91
C ALA A 79 11.92 -4.60 19.36
N VAL A 80 11.26 -4.87 18.24
CA VAL A 80 10.28 -3.97 17.61
C VAL A 80 8.89 -4.33 18.13
N PRO A 81 8.24 -3.50 18.97
CA PRO A 81 6.91 -3.83 19.48
C PRO A 81 5.86 -3.80 18.36
N GLY A 82 4.70 -4.41 18.59
CA GLY A 82 3.50 -4.13 17.81
C GLY A 82 2.83 -2.83 18.24
N THR A 83 1.52 -2.77 18.03
CA THR A 83 0.68 -1.64 18.42
C THR A 83 -0.70 -2.13 18.88
N ILE A 84 -1.37 -1.29 19.67
CA ILE A 84 -2.67 -1.56 20.29
C ILE A 84 -3.69 -0.52 19.80
N LEU A 85 -4.95 -0.92 19.69
CA LEU A 85 -6.10 -0.06 19.48
C LEU A 85 -7.03 -0.15 20.70
N VAL A 86 -7.62 0.97 21.10
CA VAL A 86 -8.44 1.12 22.31
C VAL A 86 -9.76 1.79 21.96
N TRP A 87 -10.88 1.23 22.39
CA TRP A 87 -12.23 1.77 22.14
C TRP A 87 -13.24 1.58 23.28
N GLY A 88 -12.96 0.74 24.27
CA GLY A 88 -13.91 0.46 25.36
C GLY A 88 -14.10 1.65 26.30
N HIS A 89 -15.34 1.92 26.70
CA HIS A 89 -15.69 2.96 27.68
C HIS A 89 -14.84 2.90 28.96
N SER A 90 -14.49 1.68 29.41
CA SER A 90 -13.64 1.40 30.58
C SER A 90 -12.18 1.05 30.21
N ALA A 91 -11.69 1.45 29.03
CA ALA A 91 -10.34 1.21 28.54
C ALA A 91 -9.61 2.53 28.26
N ARG A 92 -8.29 2.59 28.49
CA ARG A 92 -7.47 3.79 28.30
C ARG A 92 -6.11 3.46 27.69
N PRO A 93 -5.59 4.25 26.74
CA PRO A 93 -4.19 4.17 26.31
C PRO A 93 -3.31 4.68 27.46
N ILE A 94 -2.25 3.93 27.78
CA ILE A 94 -1.35 4.22 28.91
C ILE A 94 0.02 4.68 28.42
N LEU A 95 0.52 4.19 27.28
CA LEU A 95 1.79 4.65 26.71
C LEU A 95 1.82 4.49 25.19
N ASN A 96 2.38 5.49 24.51
CA ASN A 96 2.54 5.55 23.07
C ASN A 96 3.97 5.29 22.61
N SER A 97 4.12 4.97 21.33
CA SER A 97 5.38 4.83 20.62
C SER A 97 5.97 6.18 20.16
N ALA A 98 7.28 6.18 19.87
CA ALA A 98 7.96 7.25 19.12
C ALA A 98 7.82 7.13 17.59
N ALA A 99 6.98 6.23 17.09
CA ALA A 99 6.66 6.13 15.66
C ALA A 99 5.74 7.27 15.21
N HIS A 100 5.68 7.51 13.89
CA HIS A 100 4.71 8.42 13.28
C HIS A 100 3.28 8.10 13.74
N ASN A 101 2.47 9.12 14.04
CA ASN A 101 1.14 9.02 14.65
C ASN A 101 1.07 8.34 16.04
N LYS A 102 2.22 8.20 16.74
CA LYS A 102 2.33 7.81 18.15
C LYS A 102 1.39 6.65 18.57
N PRO A 103 1.42 5.49 17.91
CA PRO A 103 0.49 4.39 18.20
C PRO A 103 0.72 3.79 19.61
N VAL A 104 -0.32 3.21 20.19
CA VAL A 104 -0.32 2.72 21.58
C VAL A 104 0.56 1.47 21.73
N LEU A 105 1.41 1.46 22.75
CA LEU A 105 2.26 0.34 23.18
C LEU A 105 1.77 -0.34 24.46
N ILE A 106 1.10 0.41 25.33
CA ILE A 106 0.51 -0.08 26.59
C ILE A 106 -0.90 0.47 26.70
N ALA A 107 -1.87 -0.38 27.00
CA ALA A 107 -3.25 0.01 27.31
C ALA A 107 -3.72 -0.70 28.59
N ALA A 108 -4.71 -0.13 29.28
CA ALA A 108 -5.33 -0.72 30.46
C ALA A 108 -6.85 -0.63 30.37
N ALA A 109 -7.56 -1.56 31.01
CA ALA A 109 -9.02 -1.60 31.06
C ALA A 109 -9.57 -2.21 32.35
N GLU A 110 -10.82 -1.90 32.68
CA GLU A 110 -11.63 -2.55 33.71
C GLU A 110 -12.82 -3.29 33.10
N LEU A 111 -13.15 -4.46 33.66
CA LEU A 111 -14.33 -5.26 33.29
C LEU A 111 -14.99 -5.81 34.55
N GLY A 112 -16.19 -5.34 34.87
CA GLY A 112 -16.81 -5.60 36.16
C GLY A 112 -15.93 -5.08 37.29
N HIS A 113 -15.44 -5.97 38.15
CA HIS A 113 -14.47 -5.62 39.19
C HIS A 113 -13.01 -5.95 38.83
N GLY A 114 -12.73 -6.58 37.70
CA GLY A 114 -11.38 -6.98 37.30
C GLY A 114 -10.63 -5.92 36.50
N ARG A 115 -9.32 -6.13 36.34
CA ARG A 115 -8.40 -5.21 35.66
C ARG A 115 -7.55 -5.92 34.62
N THR A 116 -7.30 -5.26 33.50
CA THR A 116 -6.45 -5.76 32.42
C THR A 116 -5.39 -4.71 32.04
N VAL A 117 -4.15 -5.16 31.80
CA VAL A 117 -3.09 -4.37 31.16
C VAL A 117 -2.57 -5.15 29.96
N VAL A 118 -2.47 -4.48 28.81
CA VAL A 118 -2.02 -5.07 27.55
C VAL A 118 -0.72 -4.40 27.09
N LEU A 119 0.28 -5.20 26.77
CA LEU A 119 1.57 -4.78 26.24
C LEU A 119 1.73 -5.25 24.79
N ALA A 120 2.22 -4.36 23.92
CA ALA A 120 2.45 -4.62 22.50
C ALA A 120 3.69 -5.49 22.19
N HIS A 121 4.42 -5.93 23.21
CA HIS A 121 5.53 -6.87 23.11
C HIS A 121 5.86 -7.45 24.49
N GLU A 122 6.21 -8.73 24.58
CA GLU A 122 6.65 -9.36 25.83
C GLU A 122 7.96 -8.75 26.38
N SER A 123 8.83 -8.20 25.54
CA SER A 123 10.07 -7.55 26.01
C SER A 123 9.84 -6.27 26.81
N LEU A 124 8.66 -5.63 26.69
CA LEU A 124 8.29 -4.49 27.55
C LEU A 124 8.29 -4.87 29.04
N LEU A 125 8.11 -6.15 29.36
CA LEU A 125 8.22 -6.69 30.71
C LEU A 125 9.63 -6.54 31.32
N ASN A 126 10.65 -6.33 30.49
CA ASN A 126 12.04 -6.15 30.92
C ASN A 126 12.55 -4.71 30.71
N SER A 127 11.65 -3.76 30.36
CA SER A 127 12.05 -2.42 29.93
C SER A 127 12.27 -1.41 31.07
N ALA A 128 11.60 -1.60 32.21
CA ALA A 128 11.78 -0.85 33.45
C ALA A 128 11.20 -1.68 34.64
N PRO A 129 11.94 -1.97 35.71
CA PRO A 129 11.43 -2.74 36.86
C PRO A 129 10.25 -2.07 37.58
N GLU A 130 10.25 -0.74 37.67
CA GLU A 130 9.21 0.08 38.30
C GLU A 130 7.86 -0.09 37.58
N LEU A 131 7.89 -0.10 36.25
CA LEU A 131 6.68 -0.29 35.42
C LEU A 131 5.96 -1.58 35.78
N ILE A 132 6.69 -2.69 35.96
CA ILE A 132 6.09 -3.99 36.22
C ILE A 132 5.47 -4.03 37.60
N ARG A 133 6.20 -3.56 38.61
CA ARG A 133 5.72 -3.43 39.99
C ARG A 133 4.44 -2.58 40.07
N ASN A 134 4.38 -1.49 39.31
CA ASN A 134 3.21 -0.63 39.23
C ASN A 134 2.03 -1.31 38.52
N ILE A 135 2.27 -2.00 37.40
CA ILE A 135 1.26 -2.79 36.68
C ILE A 135 0.67 -3.86 37.62
N GLU A 136 1.50 -4.62 38.31
CA GLU A 136 1.08 -5.66 39.26
C GLU A 136 0.25 -5.06 40.39
N THR A 137 0.71 -3.96 41.00
CA THR A 137 -0.02 -3.24 42.05
C THR A 137 -1.37 -2.71 41.55
N TRP A 138 -1.40 -2.15 40.33
CA TRP A 138 -2.62 -1.61 39.72
C TRP A 138 -3.64 -2.72 39.42
N LEU A 139 -3.19 -3.85 38.84
CA LEU A 139 -4.02 -5.03 38.56
C LEU A 139 -4.62 -5.62 39.84
N MET A 140 -3.85 -5.71 40.92
CA MET A 140 -4.30 -6.19 42.24
C MET A 140 -5.07 -5.14 43.06
N LYS A 141 -5.31 -3.93 42.51
CA LYS A 141 -5.98 -2.81 43.22
C LYS A 141 -5.29 -2.38 44.53
N GLY A 142 -4.00 -2.67 44.68
CA GLY A 142 -3.23 -2.46 45.91
C GLY A 142 -3.42 -3.53 47.00
N GLU A 143 -4.23 -4.57 46.74
CA GLU A 143 -4.37 -5.75 47.60
C GLU A 143 -3.22 -6.75 47.36
N GLN A 144 -3.08 -7.72 48.26
CA GLN A 144 -2.04 -8.75 48.16
C GLN A 144 -2.61 -10.06 47.59
N HIS A 145 -2.43 -10.24 46.28
CA HIS A 145 -2.80 -11.45 45.55
C HIS A 145 -1.59 -12.14 44.90
N ASN A 146 -1.78 -13.32 44.31
CA ASN A 146 -0.71 -14.08 43.67
C ASN A 146 -0.63 -13.77 42.17
N ILE A 147 0.55 -13.96 41.58
CA ILE A 147 0.81 -13.71 40.16
C ILE A 147 1.17 -15.04 39.48
N TYR A 148 0.34 -15.45 38.52
CA TYR A 148 0.50 -16.70 37.78
C TYR A 148 0.93 -16.44 36.34
N VAL A 149 2.18 -16.72 36.03
CA VAL A 149 2.67 -16.72 34.64
C VAL A 149 2.14 -17.97 33.94
N LEU A 150 1.32 -17.76 32.91
CA LEU A 150 0.61 -18.83 32.23
C LEU A 150 1.50 -19.57 31.22
N ASP A 151 1.39 -20.89 31.23
CA ASP A 151 2.12 -21.82 30.37
C ASP A 151 1.26 -23.06 30.03
N HIS A 152 1.83 -23.98 29.25
CA HIS A 152 1.18 -25.23 28.83
C HIS A 152 0.77 -26.20 29.96
N ASN A 153 1.24 -26.01 31.20
CA ASN A 153 0.88 -26.83 32.37
C ASN A 153 -0.08 -26.11 33.32
N SER A 154 -0.38 -24.84 33.05
CA SER A 154 -1.17 -23.98 33.92
C SER A 154 -2.63 -24.43 33.95
N LYS A 155 -3.18 -24.57 35.16
CA LYS A 155 -4.58 -24.95 35.39
C LYS A 155 -5.34 -23.83 36.06
N HIS A 156 -6.50 -23.50 35.53
CA HIS A 156 -7.41 -22.50 36.07
C HIS A 156 -7.81 -22.80 37.52
N SER A 157 -7.96 -24.08 37.88
CA SER A 157 -8.28 -24.53 39.25
C SER A 157 -7.31 -24.03 40.33
N ASN A 158 -6.11 -23.58 39.94
CA ASN A 158 -5.06 -23.14 40.85
C ASN A 158 -5.06 -21.61 41.06
N ILE A 159 -5.92 -20.88 40.36
CA ILE A 159 -5.98 -19.41 40.32
C ILE A 159 -7.27 -18.98 41.05
N LYS A 160 -7.16 -18.09 42.03
CA LYS A 160 -8.27 -17.63 42.86
C LYS A 160 -8.82 -16.28 42.34
N PRO A 161 -10.07 -15.92 42.67
CA PRO A 161 -10.55 -14.55 42.48
C PRO A 161 -9.58 -13.54 43.11
N GLY A 162 -9.27 -12.46 42.38
CA GLY A 162 -8.28 -11.44 42.78
C GLY A 162 -6.84 -11.69 42.30
N ASP A 163 -6.44 -12.94 42.04
CA ASP A 163 -5.10 -13.25 41.51
C ASP A 163 -4.86 -12.64 40.11
N VAL A 164 -3.60 -12.49 39.72
CA VAL A 164 -3.20 -11.93 38.42
C VAL A 164 -2.74 -13.05 37.48
N MET A 165 -3.42 -13.19 36.34
CA MET A 165 -2.98 -14.01 35.21
C MET A 165 -1.98 -13.22 34.36
N VAL A 166 -0.82 -13.80 34.04
CA VAL A 166 0.19 -13.16 33.16
C VAL A 166 0.42 -14.00 31.92
N TRP A 167 -0.06 -13.53 30.78
CA TRP A 167 0.12 -14.17 29.48
C TRP A 167 1.35 -13.58 28.75
N LYS A 168 2.30 -14.43 28.35
CA LYS A 168 3.55 -14.01 27.66
C LYS A 168 3.78 -14.84 26.39
N GLY A 169 3.71 -14.20 25.23
CA GLY A 169 3.99 -14.83 23.94
C GLY A 169 2.92 -15.82 23.45
N ALA A 170 3.29 -16.70 22.52
CA ALA A 170 2.33 -17.44 21.66
C ALA A 170 1.95 -18.86 22.12
N LYS A 171 2.31 -19.29 23.35
CA LYS A 171 2.14 -20.69 23.78
C LYS A 171 0.68 -20.97 24.19
N SER A 172 0.12 -22.09 23.71
CA SER A 172 -1.19 -22.56 24.19
C SER A 172 -1.09 -23.07 25.64
N THR A 173 -2.08 -22.72 26.45
CA THR A 173 -2.22 -23.12 27.86
C THR A 173 -3.20 -24.28 28.06
N GLY A 174 -3.97 -24.65 27.03
CA GLY A 174 -4.97 -25.74 27.05
C GLY A 174 -6.22 -25.45 27.90
N ASP A 175 -6.02 -25.21 29.19
CA ASP A 175 -7.09 -25.06 30.21
C ASP A 175 -7.57 -23.60 30.36
N VAL A 176 -6.69 -22.62 30.16
CA VAL A 176 -7.02 -21.18 30.28
C VAL A 176 -7.63 -20.66 28.98
N THR A 177 -8.92 -20.91 28.82
CA THR A 177 -9.74 -20.45 27.68
C THR A 177 -10.15 -18.98 27.80
N LYS A 178 -10.70 -18.40 26.73
CA LYS A 178 -11.29 -17.04 26.77
C LYS A 178 -12.33 -16.88 27.88
N GLN A 179 -13.18 -17.89 28.11
CA GLN A 179 -14.27 -17.81 29.10
C GLN A 179 -13.74 -17.85 30.52
N VAL A 180 -12.67 -18.61 30.77
CA VAL A 180 -11.95 -18.61 32.04
C VAL A 180 -11.44 -17.20 32.36
N VAL A 181 -10.78 -16.54 31.41
CA VAL A 181 -10.24 -15.19 31.60
C VAL A 181 -11.35 -14.15 31.82
N ILE A 182 -12.46 -14.24 31.07
CA ILE A 182 -13.62 -13.35 31.24
C ILE A 182 -14.24 -13.53 32.64
N ASN A 183 -14.46 -14.77 33.08
CA ASN A 183 -15.02 -15.05 34.40
C ASN A 183 -14.09 -14.56 35.53
N HIS A 184 -12.77 -14.77 35.36
CA HIS A 184 -11.74 -14.30 36.29
C HIS A 184 -11.79 -12.78 36.45
N LEU A 185 -11.81 -12.03 35.34
CA LEU A 185 -11.97 -10.57 35.36
C LEU A 185 -13.29 -10.15 36.02
N LEU A 186 -14.43 -10.72 35.64
CA LEU A 186 -15.72 -10.39 36.26
C LEU A 186 -15.73 -10.63 37.78
N SER A 187 -14.98 -11.63 38.27
CA SER A 187 -14.82 -11.93 39.70
C SER A 187 -13.79 -11.06 40.46
N GLY A 188 -13.21 -10.05 39.80
CA GLY A 188 -12.24 -9.13 40.41
C GLY A 188 -10.76 -9.42 40.14
N GLY A 189 -10.46 -10.46 39.34
CA GLY A 189 -9.09 -10.85 39.01
C GLY A 189 -8.36 -9.89 38.07
N GLY A 190 -7.03 -10.04 38.00
CA GLY A 190 -6.17 -9.28 37.09
C GLY A 190 -5.71 -10.07 35.85
N LEU A 191 -5.48 -9.39 34.73
CA LEU A 191 -4.83 -9.91 33.53
C LEU A 191 -3.70 -8.98 33.04
N LEU A 192 -2.49 -9.52 32.90
CA LEU A 192 -1.39 -8.88 32.16
C LEU A 192 -1.13 -9.65 30.87
N HIS A 193 -1.43 -9.07 29.72
CA HIS A 193 -1.31 -9.71 28.42
C HIS A 193 -0.18 -9.08 27.59
N ALA A 194 0.86 -9.84 27.25
CA ALA A 194 2.03 -9.33 26.53
C ALA A 194 2.40 -10.22 25.33
N MET A 195 2.25 -9.69 24.12
CA MET A 195 2.53 -10.40 22.87
C MET A 195 2.96 -9.43 21.76
N CYS A 196 3.82 -9.92 20.85
CA CYS A 196 4.11 -9.31 19.56
C CYS A 196 3.11 -9.73 18.46
N PRO A 197 2.16 -8.88 18.02
CA PRO A 197 1.13 -9.26 17.05
C PRO A 197 1.66 -9.48 15.63
N TRP A 198 2.53 -8.60 15.13
CA TRP A 198 3.10 -8.74 13.78
C TRP A 198 4.01 -9.98 13.69
N GLY A 199 4.81 -10.25 14.73
CA GLY A 199 5.63 -11.46 14.82
C GLY A 199 4.78 -12.73 14.93
N TRP A 200 3.65 -12.67 15.64
CA TRP A 200 2.70 -13.78 15.70
C TRP A 200 2.11 -14.09 14.31
N LEU A 201 1.66 -13.08 13.56
CA LEU A 201 1.16 -13.25 12.19
C LEU A 201 2.22 -13.82 11.24
N GLN A 202 3.48 -13.39 11.37
CA GLN A 202 4.60 -13.91 10.58
C GLN A 202 4.82 -15.42 10.80
N LEU A 203 4.66 -15.87 12.06
CA LEU A 203 4.80 -17.29 12.44
C LEU A 203 3.53 -18.12 12.14
N ASN A 204 2.35 -17.49 12.06
CA ASN A 204 1.05 -18.15 11.89
C ASN A 204 0.41 -17.76 10.54
N LYS A 205 1.06 -18.13 9.44
CA LYS A 205 0.59 -17.83 8.08
C LYS A 205 -0.86 -18.30 7.86
N GLY A 206 -1.69 -17.41 7.29
CA GLY A 206 -3.10 -17.67 7.02
C GLY A 206 -4.04 -17.47 8.21
N LYS A 207 -3.52 -17.03 9.38
CA LYS A 207 -4.32 -16.61 10.53
C LYS A 207 -4.52 -15.09 10.56
N ASN A 208 -5.58 -14.66 11.24
CA ASN A 208 -5.90 -13.26 11.50
C ASN A 208 -5.55 -12.88 12.96
N LEU A 209 -5.56 -11.58 13.28
CA LEU A 209 -5.36 -11.12 14.66
C LEU A 209 -6.41 -11.71 15.63
N SER A 210 -7.64 -11.94 15.16
CA SER A 210 -8.72 -12.57 15.91
C SER A 210 -8.45 -14.04 16.30
N ASP A 211 -7.53 -14.71 15.61
CA ASP A 211 -7.07 -16.07 15.95
C ASP A 211 -5.98 -16.06 17.05
N MET A 212 -5.49 -14.88 17.48
CA MET A 212 -4.49 -14.80 18.55
C MET A 212 -5.06 -15.33 19.88
N PRO A 213 -4.22 -15.96 20.72
CA PRO A 213 -4.62 -16.36 22.06
C PRO A 213 -5.24 -15.19 22.84
N LEU A 214 -6.34 -15.49 23.54
CA LEU A 214 -7.11 -14.54 24.35
C LEU A 214 -7.63 -13.27 23.64
N TYR A 215 -7.54 -13.14 22.31
CA TYR A 215 -8.04 -11.96 21.58
C TYR A 215 -9.49 -11.62 21.96
N GLY A 216 -10.38 -12.62 21.99
CA GLY A 216 -11.79 -12.43 22.38
C GLY A 216 -12.05 -12.07 23.85
N ALA A 217 -11.04 -12.14 24.72
CA ALA A 217 -11.11 -11.58 26.07
C ALA A 217 -10.62 -10.12 26.09
N LEU A 218 -9.61 -9.77 25.27
CA LEU A 218 -9.17 -8.38 25.10
C LEU A 218 -10.27 -7.53 24.43
N ASP A 219 -10.94 -8.10 23.42
CA ASP A 219 -12.08 -7.53 22.71
C ASP A 219 -13.19 -7.06 23.68
N LEU A 220 -13.57 -7.92 24.63
CA LEU A 220 -14.59 -7.59 25.63
C LEU A 220 -14.19 -6.50 26.63
N VAL A 221 -12.89 -6.28 26.85
CA VAL A 221 -12.41 -5.13 27.64
C VAL A 221 -12.17 -3.89 26.77
N GLY A 222 -12.47 -3.96 25.47
CA GLY A 222 -12.37 -2.83 24.54
C GLY A 222 -10.96 -2.51 24.06
N ILE A 223 -10.09 -3.53 23.97
CA ILE A 223 -8.70 -3.43 23.52
C ILE A 223 -8.40 -4.52 22.47
N CYS A 224 -7.66 -4.20 21.41
CA CYS A 224 -7.12 -5.22 20.51
C CYS A 224 -5.72 -4.86 20.02
N TYR A 225 -4.98 -5.87 19.57
CA TYR A 225 -3.76 -5.62 18.81
C TYR A 225 -4.08 -5.17 17.38
N THR A 226 -3.13 -4.46 16.76
CA THR A 226 -3.15 -4.19 15.31
C THR A 226 -2.01 -4.92 14.60
N LYS A 227 -2.05 -4.93 13.27
CA LYS A 227 -1.00 -5.50 12.41
C LYS A 227 0.28 -4.65 12.32
N TRP A 228 0.28 -3.43 12.87
CA TRP A 228 1.38 -2.48 12.71
C TRP A 228 2.44 -2.59 13.80
N CYS A 229 3.69 -2.30 13.41
CA CYS A 229 4.84 -2.19 14.30
C CYS A 229 4.91 -0.79 14.94
N GLY A 230 5.24 -0.76 16.22
CA GLY A 230 5.68 0.45 16.92
C GLY A 230 7.20 0.60 16.89
N ASN A 231 7.66 1.73 17.43
CA ASN A 231 9.07 2.07 17.59
C ASN A 231 9.38 2.49 19.04
N ILE A 232 10.55 2.09 19.53
CA ILE A 232 11.21 2.60 20.74
C ILE A 232 12.59 3.09 20.28
N PRO A 233 12.98 4.37 20.47
CA PRO A 233 14.27 4.89 20.00
C PRO A 233 15.45 4.13 20.61
N LYS A 234 16.64 4.16 20.00
CA LYS A 234 17.83 3.46 20.53
C LYS A 234 18.14 3.82 21.98
N ASP A 235 18.03 5.10 22.33
CA ASP A 235 18.28 5.60 23.68
C ASP A 235 17.16 5.23 24.68
N GLY A 236 16.05 4.66 24.21
CA GLY A 236 14.81 4.44 24.94
C GLY A 236 13.78 5.56 24.75
N LEU A 237 12.56 5.30 25.19
CA LEU A 237 11.38 6.17 25.05
C LEU A 237 11.12 6.94 26.36
N ASP A 238 11.25 8.26 26.34
CA ASP A 238 11.00 9.12 27.51
C ASP A 238 9.49 9.32 27.76
N ILE A 239 9.07 9.11 29.02
CA ILE A 239 7.66 9.11 29.44
C ILE A 239 7.02 10.50 29.39
N LYS A 240 7.80 11.59 29.55
CA LYS A 240 7.27 12.96 29.58
C LYS A 240 6.94 13.49 28.18
N SER A 241 7.78 13.16 27.21
CA SER A 241 7.65 13.52 25.79
C SER A 241 6.67 12.62 25.03
N HIS A 242 6.45 11.39 25.51
CA HIS A 242 5.52 10.42 24.90
C HIS A 242 4.33 10.17 25.82
N ARG A 243 3.52 11.23 26.01
CA ARG A 243 2.20 11.09 26.63
C ARG A 243 1.26 10.34 25.70
N SER A 244 0.54 9.37 26.26
CA SER A 244 -0.68 8.84 25.66
C SER A 244 -1.78 9.86 25.91
N THR A 245 -2.29 10.47 24.86
CA THR A 245 -3.45 11.36 24.94
C THR A 245 -4.73 10.54 24.77
N GLU A 246 -5.84 11.09 25.25
CA GLU A 246 -7.18 10.56 24.98
C GLU A 246 -7.47 10.42 23.48
N PHE A 247 -6.79 11.21 22.64
CA PHE A 247 -6.85 11.09 21.19
C PHE A 247 -6.43 9.70 20.68
N ASN A 248 -5.65 8.91 21.41
CA ASN A 248 -5.33 7.53 21.02
C ASN A 248 -6.44 6.49 21.32
N HIS A 249 -7.57 6.91 21.88
CA HIS A 249 -8.75 6.08 22.08
C HIS A 249 -9.81 6.38 21.02
N ILE A 250 -10.01 5.47 20.07
CA ILE A 250 -10.68 5.73 18.78
C ILE A 250 -12.05 6.43 18.89
N VAL A 251 -12.88 6.05 19.87
CA VAL A 251 -14.19 6.67 20.10
C VAL A 251 -14.02 8.11 20.59
N LEU A 252 -13.24 8.35 21.66
CA LEU A 252 -12.93 9.69 22.17
C LEU A 252 -12.26 10.58 21.12
N THR A 253 -11.42 10.03 20.23
CA THR A 253 -10.87 10.75 19.07
C THR A 253 -11.99 11.26 18.16
N LEU A 254 -12.95 10.40 17.81
CA LEU A 254 -14.07 10.77 16.96
C LEU A 254 -14.98 11.79 17.62
N TYR A 255 -15.23 11.68 18.94
CA TYR A 255 -15.95 12.71 19.70
C TYR A 255 -15.23 14.06 19.70
N HIS A 256 -13.91 14.08 19.92
CA HIS A 256 -13.16 15.34 19.86
C HIS A 256 -13.21 15.96 18.46
N ILE A 257 -13.05 15.16 17.42
CA ILE A 257 -13.14 15.60 16.02
C ILE A 257 -14.55 16.11 15.69
N LEU A 258 -15.60 15.46 16.21
CA LEU A 258 -17.00 15.85 16.03
C LEU A 258 -17.29 17.21 16.66
N GLU A 259 -16.94 17.40 17.94
CA GLU A 259 -17.15 18.65 18.68
C GLU A 259 -16.28 19.81 18.13
N ASN A 260 -15.18 19.52 17.43
CA ASN A 260 -14.25 20.51 16.88
C ASN A 260 -14.20 20.50 15.34
N ALA A 261 -15.23 19.98 14.67
CA ALA A 261 -15.19 19.68 13.23
C ALA A 261 -14.80 20.88 12.35
N GLU A 262 -15.31 22.08 12.66
CA GLU A 262 -14.94 23.31 11.93
C GLU A 262 -13.44 23.61 12.02
N HIS A 263 -12.86 23.53 13.22
CA HIS A 263 -11.43 23.75 13.42
C HIS A 263 -10.57 22.70 12.69
N PHE A 264 -11.03 21.45 12.61
CA PHE A 264 -10.36 20.41 11.81
C PHE A 264 -10.46 20.63 10.29
N CYS A 265 -11.46 21.38 9.81
CA CYS A 265 -11.60 21.76 8.39
C CYS A 265 -10.78 23.00 8.00
N ASP A 266 -10.47 23.85 8.97
CA ASP A 266 -9.88 25.18 8.78
C ASP A 266 -8.39 25.25 9.06
N ASP A 267 -7.86 24.34 9.89
CA ASP A 267 -6.48 24.38 10.35
C ASP A 267 -5.50 23.70 9.38
N ASP A 268 -4.79 24.53 8.62
CA ASP A 268 -3.69 24.17 7.72
C ASP A 268 -2.31 24.07 8.41
N SER A 269 -2.22 24.25 9.73
CA SER A 269 -0.94 24.17 10.45
C SER A 269 -0.41 22.73 10.55
N ASP A 270 0.92 22.62 10.52
CA ASP A 270 1.63 21.37 10.83
C ASP A 270 1.88 21.20 12.35
N ASP A 271 1.57 22.24 13.14
CA ASP A 271 1.77 22.32 14.60
C ASP A 271 0.74 21.54 15.43
N ALA A 272 -0.27 20.95 14.79
CA ALA A 272 -1.22 20.08 15.48
C ALA A 272 -0.53 18.89 16.15
N GLU A 273 -0.99 18.55 17.37
CA GLU A 273 -0.67 17.27 18.01
C GLU A 273 -1.01 16.12 17.05
N ASP A 274 -0.21 15.04 17.11
CA ASP A 274 -0.31 13.95 16.13
C ASP A 274 -1.64 13.20 16.27
N VAL A 275 -2.62 13.59 15.47
CA VAL A 275 -3.94 12.96 15.44
C VAL A 275 -3.76 11.50 14.98
N PRO A 276 -4.12 10.50 15.80
CA PRO A 276 -3.68 9.14 15.55
C PRO A 276 -4.52 8.43 14.49
N ILE A 277 -3.97 7.32 13.99
CA ILE A 277 -4.55 6.56 12.88
C ILE A 277 -5.88 5.91 13.32
N LEU A 278 -6.96 6.30 12.67
CA LEU A 278 -8.24 5.58 12.71
C LEU A 278 -8.15 4.30 11.86
N ASP A 279 -7.35 3.31 12.30
CA ASP A 279 -7.31 1.99 11.67
C ASP A 279 -8.36 1.05 12.25
N VAL A 280 -9.61 1.28 11.84
CA VAL A 280 -10.75 0.42 12.14
C VAL A 280 -10.63 -0.99 11.53
N SER A 281 -9.68 -1.28 10.63
CA SER A 281 -9.60 -2.60 9.96
C SER A 281 -9.20 -3.75 10.87
N CYS A 282 -8.75 -3.46 12.09
CA CYS A 282 -8.42 -4.47 13.11
C CYS A 282 -9.56 -4.70 14.13
N LEU A 283 -10.65 -3.91 14.07
CA LEU A 283 -11.77 -4.02 15.00
C LEU A 283 -12.79 -5.10 14.54
N PRO A 284 -13.46 -5.79 15.47
CA PRO A 284 -14.59 -6.65 15.14
C PRO A 284 -15.73 -5.87 14.47
N GLN A 285 -16.41 -6.51 13.52
CA GLN A 285 -17.43 -5.86 12.71
C GLN A 285 -18.61 -5.32 13.54
N ASP A 286 -18.94 -5.95 14.66
CA ASP A 286 -20.02 -5.50 15.53
C ASP A 286 -19.60 -4.32 16.41
N VAL A 287 -18.35 -4.27 16.90
CA VAL A 287 -17.77 -3.07 17.54
C VAL A 287 -17.78 -1.89 16.56
N CYS A 288 -17.38 -2.12 15.31
CA CYS A 288 -17.48 -1.12 14.26
C CYS A 288 -18.92 -0.58 14.12
N LYS A 289 -19.94 -1.47 14.05
CA LYS A 289 -21.35 -1.06 13.93
C LYS A 289 -21.89 -0.32 15.15
N THR A 290 -21.50 -0.70 16.37
CA THR A 290 -22.12 -0.18 17.61
C THR A 290 -21.39 1.02 18.23
N ALA A 291 -20.06 1.09 18.12
CA ALA A 291 -19.26 2.10 18.80
C ALA A 291 -18.57 3.11 17.86
N VAL A 292 -18.36 2.76 16.58
CA VAL A 292 -17.60 3.60 15.64
C VAL A 292 -18.50 4.22 14.57
N TYR A 293 -19.32 3.41 13.90
CA TYR A 293 -20.20 3.87 12.82
C TYR A 293 -21.22 4.92 13.26
N PRO A 294 -21.80 4.91 14.48
CA PRO A 294 -22.68 6.00 14.92
C PRO A 294 -21.97 7.35 14.96
N GLU A 295 -20.72 7.40 15.44
CA GLU A 295 -19.94 8.64 15.51
C GLU A 295 -19.48 9.11 14.13
N LEU A 296 -19.07 8.18 13.26
CA LEU A 296 -18.79 8.49 11.86
C LEU A 296 -20.04 9.02 11.14
N ARG A 297 -21.23 8.47 11.43
CA ARG A 297 -22.50 9.00 10.89
C ARG A 297 -22.79 10.39 11.42
N ARG A 298 -22.69 10.64 12.73
CA ARG A 298 -22.84 12.00 13.32
C ARG A 298 -21.89 13.01 12.68
N LEU A 299 -20.62 12.62 12.49
CA LEU A 299 -19.64 13.44 11.80
C LEU A 299 -20.05 13.73 10.35
N ALA A 300 -20.61 12.75 9.64
CA ALA A 300 -21.17 12.97 8.30
C ALA A 300 -22.33 13.98 8.29
N GLN A 301 -23.18 14.02 9.33
CA GLN A 301 -24.26 15.00 9.44
C GLN A 301 -23.71 16.41 9.70
N VAL A 302 -22.75 16.54 10.63
CA VAL A 302 -22.08 17.82 10.93
C VAL A 302 -21.35 18.38 9.71
N LEU A 303 -20.67 17.52 8.96
CA LEU A 303 -20.03 17.90 7.69
C LEU A 303 -21.06 18.12 6.57
N GLY A 304 -22.26 17.52 6.63
CA GLY A 304 -23.27 17.57 5.57
C GLY A 304 -22.98 16.65 4.38
N CYS A 305 -22.26 15.55 4.59
CA CYS A 305 -22.00 14.50 3.60
C CYS A 305 -22.76 13.19 3.87
N GLU A 306 -23.72 13.20 4.80
CA GLU A 306 -24.58 12.04 5.04
C GLU A 306 -25.41 11.64 3.81
N GLY A 307 -25.59 10.33 3.63
CA GLY A 307 -26.43 9.76 2.57
C GLY A 307 -25.65 9.29 1.33
N ASN A 308 -26.41 8.69 0.41
CA ASN A 308 -25.96 8.31 -0.91
C ASN A 308 -25.97 9.52 -1.87
N ALA A 309 -25.25 9.42 -3.00
CA ALA A 309 -25.02 10.54 -3.93
C ALA A 309 -26.29 11.31 -4.36
N THR A 310 -27.43 10.61 -4.43
CA THR A 310 -28.74 11.16 -4.82
C THR A 310 -29.48 11.93 -3.72
N GLN A 311 -29.02 11.84 -2.46
CA GLN A 311 -29.65 12.51 -1.30
C GLN A 311 -28.80 13.64 -0.70
N MET A 312 -27.61 13.89 -1.25
CA MET A 312 -26.62 14.81 -0.68
C MET A 312 -27.17 16.26 -0.63
N LYS A 313 -27.61 16.70 0.55
CA LYS A 313 -28.13 18.07 0.80
C LYS A 313 -27.02 19.13 0.92
N GLY A 314 -26.15 19.16 -0.09
CA GLY A 314 -25.33 20.31 -0.44
C GLY A 314 -24.10 20.60 0.43
N ASN A 315 -22.97 20.76 -0.26
CA ASN A 315 -22.28 22.05 -0.38
C ASN A 315 -22.01 22.88 0.91
N THR A 316 -21.86 22.26 2.07
CA THR A 316 -21.46 22.94 3.32
C THR A 316 -20.12 23.65 3.14
N ILE A 317 -19.92 24.71 3.91
CA ILE A 317 -18.65 25.45 3.93
C ILE A 317 -17.50 24.53 4.37
N MET A 318 -17.76 23.63 5.33
CA MET A 318 -16.78 22.65 5.83
C MET A 318 -16.33 21.65 4.76
N LEU A 319 -17.26 20.99 4.05
CA LEU A 319 -16.88 20.06 2.98
C LEU A 319 -16.10 20.74 1.86
N LYS A 320 -16.43 22.00 1.51
CA LYS A 320 -15.68 22.78 0.52
C LYS A 320 -14.23 23.03 0.92
N LYS A 321 -13.94 23.10 2.22
CA LYS A 321 -12.58 23.18 2.76
C LYS A 321 -11.87 21.82 2.81
N LEU A 322 -12.54 20.73 2.46
CA LEU A 322 -12.01 19.35 2.44
C LEU A 322 -11.98 18.75 1.03
N LEU A 323 -11.88 19.59 -0.01
CA LEU A 323 -11.82 19.14 -1.41
C LEU A 323 -10.37 19.20 -1.91
N PRO A 324 -9.63 18.06 -1.96
CA PRO A 324 -8.31 18.03 -2.55
C PRO A 324 -8.42 18.16 -4.08
N LYS A 325 -7.87 19.24 -4.61
CA LYS A 325 -7.79 19.53 -6.05
C LYS A 325 -6.51 20.30 -6.39
N HIS A 326 -6.08 20.28 -7.66
CA HIS A 326 -4.87 20.95 -8.16
C HIS A 326 -4.65 22.37 -7.56
N ASP A 327 -5.64 23.26 -7.76
CA ASP A 327 -5.54 24.69 -7.40
C ASP A 327 -5.84 25.00 -5.92
N ASN A 328 -6.21 23.99 -5.13
CA ASN A 328 -6.50 24.12 -3.70
C ASN A 328 -6.12 22.80 -2.99
N PRO A 329 -4.82 22.50 -2.89
CA PRO A 329 -4.38 21.27 -2.26
C PRO A 329 -4.60 21.33 -0.75
N ILE A 330 -4.91 20.18 -0.15
CA ILE A 330 -5.07 20.07 1.31
C ILE A 330 -3.69 19.93 1.96
N ASN A 331 -3.37 20.84 2.88
CA ASN A 331 -2.24 20.69 3.80
C ASN A 331 -2.73 20.60 5.26
N GLY A 332 -1.81 20.69 6.23
CA GLY A 332 -2.10 20.59 7.66
C GLY A 332 -2.45 19.18 8.10
N LYS A 333 -2.02 18.79 9.31
CA LYS A 333 -2.30 17.44 9.82
C LYS A 333 -3.81 17.20 10.02
N LYS A 334 -4.54 18.20 10.54
CA LYS A 334 -5.97 18.06 10.89
C LYS A 334 -6.87 17.85 9.66
N ARG A 335 -6.74 18.70 8.63
CA ARG A 335 -7.50 18.52 7.37
C ARG A 335 -7.17 17.19 6.72
N ARG A 336 -5.89 16.77 6.68
CA ARG A 336 -5.49 15.43 6.19
C ARG A 336 -6.13 14.28 6.97
N THR A 337 -6.20 14.38 8.30
CA THR A 337 -6.91 13.38 9.11
C THR A 337 -8.39 13.30 8.71
N MET A 338 -9.04 14.45 8.49
CA MET A 338 -10.42 14.48 8.02
C MET A 338 -10.59 13.87 6.62
N ILE A 339 -9.63 14.07 5.70
CA ILE A 339 -9.60 13.39 4.39
C ILE A 339 -9.49 11.87 4.56
N ASP A 340 -8.60 11.36 5.42
CA ASP A 340 -8.46 9.91 5.67
C ASP A 340 -9.71 9.31 6.34
N ILE A 341 -10.35 10.05 7.25
CA ILE A 341 -11.64 9.68 7.86
C ILE A 341 -12.74 9.59 6.80
N LEU A 342 -12.92 10.61 5.97
CA LEU A 342 -13.91 10.63 4.89
C LEU A 342 -13.66 9.50 3.88
N ASN A 343 -12.40 9.29 3.46
CA ASN A 343 -11.97 8.19 2.60
C ASN A 343 -12.41 6.83 3.17
N LYS A 344 -12.17 6.57 4.47
CA LYS A 344 -12.64 5.35 5.16
C LYS A 344 -14.16 5.26 5.24
N MET A 345 -14.84 6.35 5.61
CA MET A 345 -16.31 6.40 5.70
C MET A 345 -16.98 6.08 4.36
N ALA A 346 -16.39 6.53 3.26
CA ALA A 346 -16.87 6.26 1.92
C ALA A 346 -16.71 4.78 1.53
N HIS A 347 -15.56 4.15 1.82
CA HIS A 347 -15.38 2.71 1.65
C HIS A 347 -16.31 1.85 2.54
N LEU A 348 -16.90 2.44 3.57
CA LEU A 348 -17.90 1.81 4.46
C LEU A 348 -19.35 2.13 4.06
N GLU A 349 -19.57 2.75 2.89
CA GLU A 349 -20.89 3.16 2.38
C GLU A 349 -21.65 4.09 3.37
N LEU A 350 -20.91 4.84 4.21
CA LEU A 350 -21.49 5.78 5.18
C LEU A 350 -21.74 7.17 4.57
N VAL A 351 -20.96 7.56 3.56
CA VAL A 351 -21.00 8.87 2.88
C VAL A 351 -20.69 8.77 1.39
N SER A 352 -21.22 9.72 0.62
CA SER A 352 -20.71 10.07 -0.71
C SER A 352 -19.57 11.09 -0.57
N LEU A 353 -18.45 10.87 -1.28
CA LEU A 353 -17.35 11.84 -1.30
C LEU A 353 -17.63 13.01 -2.27
N PRO A 354 -17.48 14.29 -1.86
CA PRO A 354 -17.56 15.43 -2.76
C PRO A 354 -16.30 15.60 -3.63
N ALA A 355 -16.37 16.45 -4.67
CA ALA A 355 -15.26 16.80 -5.58
C ALA A 355 -14.59 15.66 -6.35
N VAL A 356 -15.10 14.43 -6.27
CA VAL A 356 -14.67 13.31 -7.14
C VAL A 356 -14.92 13.64 -8.62
N ASP A 357 -15.87 14.52 -8.91
CA ASP A 357 -16.10 15.15 -10.21
C ASP A 357 -14.90 15.95 -10.76
N THR A 358 -13.98 16.40 -9.91
CA THR A 358 -12.71 17.00 -10.35
C THR A 358 -11.70 15.92 -10.75
N PHE A 359 -11.53 14.86 -9.94
CA PHE A 359 -10.65 13.73 -10.25
C PHE A 359 -11.06 12.48 -9.45
N PRO A 360 -11.18 11.29 -10.08
CA PRO A 360 -10.98 10.98 -11.50
C PRO A 360 -12.14 11.43 -12.41
N GLY A 361 -13.17 12.09 -11.88
CA GLY A 361 -14.34 12.59 -12.59
C GLY A 361 -15.64 11.85 -12.21
N CYS A 362 -16.79 12.43 -12.57
CA CYS A 362 -18.11 11.85 -12.30
C CYS A 362 -18.93 11.75 -13.60
N VAL A 363 -19.47 10.56 -13.89
CA VAL A 363 -20.30 10.32 -15.08
C VAL A 363 -21.72 10.86 -14.81
N PRO A 364 -22.39 11.53 -15.76
CA PRO A 364 -23.76 12.00 -15.58
C PRO A 364 -24.73 10.86 -15.20
N THR A 365 -25.69 11.17 -14.32
CA THR A 365 -26.63 10.19 -13.76
C THR A 365 -27.60 9.59 -14.78
N GLU A 366 -27.71 10.20 -15.96
CA GLU A 366 -28.62 9.80 -17.05
C GLU A 366 -28.02 8.73 -17.96
N VAL A 367 -26.73 8.39 -17.78
CA VAL A 367 -26.04 7.40 -18.62
C VAL A 367 -26.56 5.99 -18.31
N GLU A 368 -27.03 5.30 -19.36
CA GLU A 368 -27.53 3.93 -19.26
C GLU A 368 -26.44 2.97 -18.77
N LYS A 369 -26.77 2.17 -17.76
CA LYS A 369 -25.92 1.10 -17.23
C LYS A 369 -26.34 -0.25 -17.77
N ILE A 370 -25.39 -1.12 -18.06
CA ILE A 370 -25.58 -2.36 -18.82
C ILE A 370 -25.03 -3.61 -18.07
N CYS A 371 -25.42 -4.82 -18.51
CA CYS A 371 -24.59 -6.03 -18.30
C CYS A 371 -23.85 -6.36 -19.59
N ARG A 372 -22.57 -6.72 -19.48
CA ARG A 372 -21.76 -7.22 -20.60
C ARG A 372 -20.86 -8.36 -20.15
N SER A 373 -20.80 -9.41 -20.98
CA SER A 373 -19.85 -10.50 -20.79
C SER A 373 -18.46 -10.09 -21.29
N VAL A 374 -17.44 -10.42 -20.50
CA VAL A 374 -16.02 -10.26 -20.84
C VAL A 374 -15.34 -11.61 -20.63
N ARG A 375 -14.57 -12.04 -21.62
CA ARG A 375 -13.77 -13.27 -21.58
C ARG A 375 -12.31 -12.92 -21.77
N ILE A 376 -11.46 -13.41 -20.87
CA ILE A 376 -10.03 -13.10 -20.85
C ILE A 376 -9.25 -14.41 -20.67
N SER A 377 -8.21 -14.59 -21.48
CA SER A 377 -7.22 -15.66 -21.38
C SER A 377 -5.85 -15.03 -21.22
N SER A 378 -5.00 -15.58 -20.35
CA SER A 378 -3.63 -15.09 -20.15
C SER A 378 -2.70 -16.25 -19.77
N GLU A 379 -1.52 -16.27 -20.38
CA GLU A 379 -0.45 -17.24 -20.07
C GLU A 379 0.50 -16.76 -18.96
N VAL A 380 0.40 -15.47 -18.59
CA VAL A 380 1.20 -14.81 -17.56
C VAL A 380 0.33 -13.99 -16.62
N LYS A 381 0.88 -13.59 -15.48
CA LYS A 381 0.28 -12.59 -14.60
C LYS A 381 0.29 -11.22 -15.27
N ASP A 382 -0.88 -10.68 -15.62
CA ASP A 382 -1.03 -9.38 -16.25
C ASP A 382 -2.34 -8.68 -15.83
N ILE A 383 -2.41 -7.36 -16.02
CA ILE A 383 -3.64 -6.58 -15.93
C ILE A 383 -4.35 -6.60 -17.28
N HIS A 384 -5.67 -6.69 -17.27
CA HIS A 384 -6.50 -6.75 -18.48
C HIS A 384 -7.62 -5.71 -18.39
N PRO A 385 -7.57 -4.65 -19.21
CA PRO A 385 -8.68 -3.73 -19.41
C PRO A 385 -9.94 -4.46 -19.85
N THR A 386 -11.08 -4.15 -19.22
CA THR A 386 -12.38 -4.69 -19.65
C THR A 386 -13.09 -3.78 -20.65
N GLY A 387 -12.64 -2.52 -20.79
CA GLY A 387 -13.31 -1.47 -21.54
C GLY A 387 -14.59 -0.94 -20.89
N PHE A 388 -14.87 -1.30 -19.63
CA PHE A 388 -16.04 -0.83 -18.89
C PHE A 388 -15.63 0.04 -17.69
N TYR A 389 -16.52 0.96 -17.33
CA TYR A 389 -16.36 1.93 -16.25
C TYR A 389 -17.48 1.71 -15.22
N LEU A 390 -17.14 1.71 -13.93
CA LEU A 390 -18.13 1.76 -12.85
C LEU A 390 -18.34 3.24 -12.46
N ALA A 391 -19.60 3.66 -12.29
CA ALA A 391 -19.90 5.00 -11.81
C ALA A 391 -19.43 5.21 -10.36
N LYS A 392 -19.39 6.47 -9.94
CA LYS A 392 -19.14 6.86 -8.55
C LYS A 392 -20.26 6.36 -7.62
N ASP A 393 -19.88 5.98 -6.40
CA ASP A 393 -20.76 5.52 -5.31
C ASP A 393 -21.68 4.37 -5.74
N ASP A 394 -21.10 3.45 -6.53
CA ASP A 394 -21.81 2.40 -7.23
C ASP A 394 -21.15 1.03 -6.96
N THR A 395 -21.90 -0.04 -7.17
CA THR A 395 -21.43 -1.41 -6.92
C THR A 395 -21.35 -2.21 -8.21
N LEU A 396 -20.13 -2.61 -8.59
CA LEU A 396 -19.93 -3.63 -9.61
C LEU A 396 -20.47 -4.96 -9.07
N VAL A 397 -21.41 -5.58 -9.78
CA VAL A 397 -21.81 -6.96 -9.56
C VAL A 397 -21.25 -7.80 -10.70
N MET A 398 -20.25 -8.63 -10.39
CA MET A 398 -19.57 -9.47 -11.36
C MET A 398 -19.95 -10.94 -11.13
N ARG A 399 -20.40 -11.62 -12.20
CA ARG A 399 -20.82 -13.02 -12.16
C ARG A 399 -19.95 -13.89 -13.06
N VAL A 400 -19.23 -14.85 -12.48
CA VAL A 400 -18.49 -15.86 -13.26
C VAL A 400 -19.47 -16.78 -13.98
N GLN A 401 -19.32 -16.87 -15.30
CA GLN A 401 -20.20 -17.65 -16.19
C GLN A 401 -19.69 -19.08 -16.42
N GLY A 402 -18.38 -19.31 -16.29
CA GLY A 402 -17.73 -20.61 -16.47
C GLY A 402 -16.96 -21.11 -15.24
N HIS A 403 -15.85 -21.81 -15.48
CA HIS A 403 -14.91 -22.23 -14.43
C HIS A 403 -14.12 -21.02 -13.91
N LEU A 404 -13.84 -21.00 -12.60
CA LEU A 404 -13.00 -20.00 -11.94
C LEU A 404 -11.70 -20.66 -11.51
N THR A 405 -10.58 -20.24 -12.10
CA THR A 405 -9.25 -20.57 -11.57
C THR A 405 -8.93 -19.66 -10.39
N ASN A 406 -8.19 -20.14 -9.40
CA ASN A 406 -7.79 -19.32 -8.25
C ASN A 406 -6.82 -18.20 -8.67
N GLY A 407 -6.76 -17.13 -7.87
CA GLY A 407 -5.76 -16.06 -8.02
C GLY A 407 -6.13 -14.92 -8.98
N TRP A 408 -7.28 -14.97 -9.65
CA TRP A 408 -7.81 -13.80 -10.35
C TRP A 408 -8.24 -12.71 -9.36
N THR A 409 -8.03 -11.45 -9.73
CA THR A 409 -8.56 -10.29 -8.98
C THR A 409 -9.34 -9.36 -9.90
N VAL A 410 -10.23 -8.56 -9.32
CA VAL A 410 -10.94 -7.47 -10.00
C VAL A 410 -10.63 -6.17 -9.28
N GLN A 411 -10.41 -5.09 -10.04
CA GLN A 411 -10.26 -3.74 -9.50
C GLN A 411 -11.07 -2.71 -10.28
N VAL A 412 -11.44 -1.63 -9.58
CA VAL A 412 -12.03 -0.43 -10.14
C VAL A 412 -11.07 0.72 -9.87
N GLY A 413 -10.71 1.46 -10.92
CA GLY A 413 -9.70 2.52 -10.88
C GLY A 413 -8.31 2.05 -11.35
N ALA A 414 -7.64 2.91 -12.10
CA ALA A 414 -6.28 2.71 -12.60
C ALA A 414 -5.21 3.27 -11.66
N HIS A 415 -5.53 4.34 -10.92
CA HIS A 415 -4.62 5.08 -10.06
C HIS A 415 -4.27 4.27 -8.80
N SER A 416 -3.15 3.53 -8.88
CA SER A 416 -2.60 2.68 -7.81
C SER A 416 -2.07 3.45 -6.60
N ASP A 417 -1.73 4.72 -6.80
CA ASP A 417 -0.95 5.51 -5.86
C ASP A 417 -1.75 5.93 -4.63
N ASN A 418 -1.24 5.51 -3.47
CA ASN A 418 -1.80 5.77 -2.16
C ASN A 418 -1.08 6.95 -1.47
N LEU A 419 -1.74 8.11 -1.46
CA LEU A 419 -1.19 9.36 -0.96
C LEU A 419 -1.34 9.54 0.56
N THR A 420 -1.95 8.59 1.29
CA THR A 420 -2.23 8.73 2.74
C THR A 420 -0.98 8.95 3.60
N LYS A 421 0.20 8.56 3.10
CA LYS A 421 1.50 8.72 3.77
C LYS A 421 2.36 9.87 3.23
N LEU A 422 1.86 10.64 2.26
CA LEU A 422 2.61 11.78 1.74
C LEU A 422 2.57 12.97 2.68
N HIS A 423 3.73 13.59 2.86
CA HIS A 423 3.84 14.90 3.53
C HIS A 423 3.59 16.07 2.56
N GLN A 424 3.62 15.85 1.24
CA GLN A 424 3.29 16.86 0.24
C GLN A 424 1.78 17.17 0.23
N PRO A 425 1.34 18.42 -0.02
CA PRO A 425 -0.09 18.79 -0.06
C PRO A 425 -0.90 17.93 -1.04
N LEU A 426 -2.11 17.51 -0.64
CA LEU A 426 -2.96 16.58 -1.40
C LEU A 426 -3.80 17.31 -2.45
N ARG A 427 -3.57 17.02 -3.74
CA ARG A 427 -4.30 17.55 -4.90
C ARG A 427 -5.41 16.64 -5.41
N ARG A 428 -5.56 15.44 -4.84
CA ARG A 428 -6.69 14.54 -5.09
C ARG A 428 -7.01 13.68 -3.86
N TRP A 429 -8.12 12.95 -3.91
CA TRP A 429 -8.41 11.91 -2.91
C TRP A 429 -7.28 10.88 -2.84
N PRO A 430 -6.90 10.39 -1.64
CA PRO A 430 -5.60 9.77 -1.45
C PRO A 430 -5.52 8.33 -1.96
N GLN A 431 -6.63 7.59 -2.04
CA GLN A 431 -6.64 6.21 -2.55
C GLN A 431 -7.87 6.00 -3.43
N LEU A 432 -7.69 6.00 -4.76
CA LEU A 432 -8.78 5.94 -5.73
C LEU A 432 -9.14 4.54 -6.23
N MET A 433 -8.21 3.58 -6.08
CA MET A 433 -8.39 2.22 -6.56
C MET A 433 -8.93 1.30 -5.46
N VAL A 434 -9.96 0.52 -5.80
CA VAL A 434 -10.51 -0.57 -4.98
C VAL A 434 -10.30 -1.91 -5.68
N LYS A 435 -9.88 -2.94 -4.94
CA LYS A 435 -9.49 -4.24 -5.49
C LYS A 435 -9.86 -5.39 -4.56
N THR A 436 -10.29 -6.51 -5.13
CA THR A 436 -10.59 -7.74 -4.39
C THR A 436 -10.28 -9.00 -5.21
N GLU A 437 -10.06 -10.11 -4.51
CA GLU A 437 -9.82 -11.42 -5.11
C GLU A 437 -11.16 -12.09 -5.49
N ILE A 438 -11.19 -12.75 -6.64
CA ILE A 438 -12.38 -13.44 -7.13
C ILE A 438 -12.40 -14.86 -6.53
N LYS A 439 -13.08 -15.01 -5.39
CA LYS A 439 -13.14 -16.26 -4.61
C LYS A 439 -14.37 -17.13 -4.85
N GLN A 440 -15.40 -16.57 -5.47
CA GLN A 440 -16.72 -17.17 -5.59
C GLN A 440 -17.42 -16.69 -6.86
N ARG A 441 -18.58 -17.27 -7.18
CA ARG A 441 -19.29 -17.02 -8.44
C ARG A 441 -19.85 -15.60 -8.60
N GLU A 442 -20.25 -14.96 -7.51
CA GLU A 442 -20.69 -13.55 -7.49
C GLU A 442 -19.74 -12.72 -6.62
N THR A 443 -19.05 -11.76 -7.23
CA THR A 443 -18.24 -10.76 -6.51
C THR A 443 -18.94 -9.41 -6.59
N ARG A 444 -19.07 -8.75 -5.45
CA ARG A 444 -19.55 -7.37 -5.34
C ARG A 444 -18.38 -6.47 -4.94
N LEU A 445 -18.22 -5.35 -5.65
CA LEU A 445 -17.16 -4.38 -5.38
C LEU A 445 -17.73 -2.96 -5.49
N TYR A 446 -17.90 -2.30 -4.36
CA TYR A 446 -18.31 -0.89 -4.27
C TYR A 446 -17.11 0.03 -4.49
N SER A 447 -17.30 1.13 -5.24
CA SER A 447 -16.29 2.20 -5.39
C SER A 447 -16.90 3.58 -5.11
N PRO A 448 -16.39 4.33 -4.10
CA PRO A 448 -16.81 5.72 -3.88
C PRO A 448 -16.22 6.73 -4.90
N TYR A 449 -15.39 6.23 -5.82
CA TYR A 449 -14.71 7.02 -6.86
C TYR A 449 -15.23 6.73 -8.27
N GLY A 450 -15.76 5.53 -8.50
CA GLY A 450 -15.89 4.97 -9.85
C GLY A 450 -14.52 4.64 -10.46
N GLY A 451 -14.49 4.38 -11.76
CA GLY A 451 -13.24 4.12 -12.50
C GLY A 451 -13.37 3.01 -13.55
N LEU A 452 -12.33 2.88 -14.38
CA LEU A 452 -12.16 1.74 -15.28
C LEU A 452 -12.06 0.43 -14.52
N ILE A 453 -12.66 -0.63 -15.06
CA ILE A 453 -12.68 -1.97 -14.48
C ILE A 453 -11.61 -2.82 -15.14
N TYR A 454 -10.77 -3.45 -14.32
CA TYR A 454 -9.70 -4.34 -14.76
C TYR A 454 -9.80 -5.69 -14.08
N LEU A 455 -9.42 -6.76 -14.79
CA LEU A 455 -9.14 -8.07 -14.20
C LEU A 455 -7.63 -8.32 -14.21
N GLU A 456 -7.06 -8.86 -13.13
CA GLU A 456 -5.66 -9.28 -13.09
C GLU A 456 -5.61 -10.82 -13.10
N SER A 457 -4.87 -11.39 -14.05
CA SER A 457 -4.67 -12.85 -14.14
C SER A 457 -3.65 -13.35 -13.12
N PRO A 458 -3.76 -14.62 -12.67
CA PRO A 458 -2.69 -15.31 -11.95
C PRO A 458 -1.46 -15.54 -12.85
N GLN A 459 -0.38 -16.05 -12.26
CA GLN A 459 0.89 -16.31 -12.95
C GLN A 459 0.81 -17.44 -13.99
N ASP A 460 -0.09 -18.39 -13.79
CA ASP A 460 -0.27 -19.57 -14.64
C ASP A 460 -1.28 -19.32 -15.77
N ASN A 461 -1.21 -20.15 -16.81
CA ASN A 461 -2.19 -20.14 -17.90
C ASN A 461 -3.62 -20.29 -17.33
N SER A 462 -4.43 -19.25 -17.58
CA SER A 462 -5.71 -19.08 -16.94
C SER A 462 -6.71 -18.40 -17.88
N GLN A 463 -7.98 -18.72 -17.68
CA GLN A 463 -9.09 -18.06 -18.38
C GLN A 463 -10.18 -17.72 -17.37
N ILE A 464 -10.84 -16.59 -17.57
CA ILE A 464 -12.08 -16.23 -16.87
C ILE A 464 -13.12 -15.70 -17.86
N GLU A 465 -14.39 -15.93 -17.57
CA GLU A 465 -15.54 -15.37 -18.30
C GLU A 465 -16.56 -14.85 -17.27
N VAL A 466 -16.91 -13.57 -17.36
CA VAL A 466 -17.74 -12.86 -16.38
C VAL A 466 -18.78 -11.97 -17.07
N CYS A 467 -20.02 -11.89 -16.56
CA CYS A 467 -20.86 -10.70 -16.84
C CYS A 467 -20.57 -9.65 -15.78
N LEU A 468 -20.28 -8.43 -16.23
CA LEU A 468 -20.17 -7.22 -15.42
C LEU A 468 -21.52 -6.50 -15.49
N GLU A 469 -22.28 -6.51 -14.40
CA GLU A 469 -23.53 -5.75 -14.26
C GLU A 469 -23.24 -4.34 -13.73
N ASN A 470 -24.17 -3.40 -13.99
CA ASN A 470 -24.14 -2.04 -13.44
C ASN A 470 -22.95 -1.21 -13.96
N VAL A 471 -22.50 -1.49 -15.18
CA VAL A 471 -21.33 -0.82 -15.80
C VAL A 471 -21.72 0.10 -16.95
N ILE A 472 -20.79 0.96 -17.34
CA ILE A 472 -20.90 1.94 -18.44
C ILE A 472 -19.80 1.63 -19.46
N GLU A 473 -20.07 1.83 -20.75
CA GLU A 473 -19.02 1.67 -21.78
C GLU A 473 -17.96 2.76 -21.68
N ALA A 474 -16.68 2.37 -21.74
CA ALA A 474 -15.54 3.26 -21.78
C ALA A 474 -14.75 3.10 -23.09
N PRO A 475 -14.04 4.14 -23.57
CA PRO A 475 -13.13 4.00 -24.69
C PRO A 475 -12.07 2.93 -24.42
N LEU A 476 -12.05 1.92 -25.28
CA LEU A 476 -11.07 0.85 -25.32
C LEU A 476 -10.59 0.76 -26.77
N PHE A 477 -9.28 0.66 -26.95
CA PHE A 477 -8.65 0.35 -28.22
C PHE A 477 -7.59 -0.72 -28.02
N ASP A 478 -7.52 -1.71 -28.92
CA ASP A 478 -6.51 -2.78 -28.88
C ASP A 478 -6.08 -3.15 -30.30
N VAL A 479 -4.78 -2.98 -30.61
CA VAL A 479 -4.19 -3.34 -31.93
C VAL A 479 -4.27 -4.84 -32.23
N SER A 480 -4.48 -5.68 -31.22
CA SER A 480 -4.58 -7.14 -31.36
C SER A 480 -6.00 -7.63 -31.64
N ASP A 481 -7.02 -6.79 -31.42
CA ASP A 481 -8.43 -7.10 -31.68
C ASP A 481 -8.98 -6.36 -32.92
N PRO A 482 -9.24 -7.07 -34.04
CA PRO A 482 -9.85 -6.49 -35.23
C PRO A 482 -11.24 -5.88 -35.01
N ASP A 483 -12.01 -6.32 -34.01
CA ASP A 483 -13.32 -5.71 -33.69
C ASP A 483 -13.16 -4.40 -32.93
N SER A 484 -12.21 -4.32 -31.99
CA SER A 484 -11.78 -3.07 -31.35
C SER A 484 -11.38 -2.00 -32.38
N ILE A 485 -10.53 -2.35 -33.34
CA ILE A 485 -10.10 -1.45 -34.43
C ILE A 485 -11.31 -0.97 -35.27
N ARG A 486 -12.19 -1.89 -35.71
CA ARG A 486 -13.40 -1.54 -36.48
C ARG A 486 -14.38 -0.67 -35.70
N GLY A 487 -14.53 -0.95 -34.40
CA GLY A 487 -15.46 -0.26 -33.50
C GLY A 487 -14.96 1.10 -33.00
N TRP A 488 -13.66 1.40 -33.13
CA TRP A 488 -13.01 2.54 -32.48
C TRP A 488 -13.71 3.88 -32.69
N LYS A 489 -14.17 4.17 -33.91
CA LYS A 489 -14.87 5.44 -34.25
C LYS A 489 -16.08 5.70 -33.35
N GLN A 490 -16.81 4.64 -32.96
CA GLN A 490 -17.91 4.70 -32.00
C GLN A 490 -17.37 4.60 -30.56
N ARG A 491 -16.47 3.65 -30.29
CA ARG A 491 -15.99 3.34 -28.93
C ARG A 491 -15.29 4.52 -28.26
N ARG A 492 -14.56 5.36 -29.02
CA ARG A 492 -13.91 6.59 -28.53
C ARG A 492 -14.87 7.66 -28.00
N GLN A 493 -16.17 7.54 -28.27
CA GLN A 493 -17.22 8.45 -27.82
C GLN A 493 -18.04 7.89 -26.64
N ALA A 494 -17.66 6.72 -26.10
CA ALA A 494 -18.34 6.11 -24.97
C ALA A 494 -18.26 6.99 -23.69
N HIS A 495 -19.21 6.77 -22.77
CA HIS A 495 -19.46 7.68 -21.64
C HIS A 495 -18.46 7.57 -20.48
N GLY A 496 -17.68 6.49 -20.41
CA GLY A 496 -16.56 6.39 -19.47
C GLY A 496 -15.62 7.60 -19.58
N LEU A 497 -15.03 7.99 -18.44
CA LEU A 497 -14.22 9.20 -18.34
C LEU A 497 -12.72 8.97 -18.58
N TRP A 498 -12.32 7.71 -18.58
CA TRP A 498 -10.96 7.25 -18.83
C TRP A 498 -10.95 6.22 -19.96
N ALA A 499 -9.85 6.18 -20.69
CA ALA A 499 -9.63 5.33 -21.84
C ALA A 499 -8.40 4.46 -21.63
N ASP A 500 -8.47 3.20 -22.06
CA ASP A 500 -7.30 2.34 -22.22
C ASP A 500 -7.01 2.18 -23.72
N ILE A 501 -5.80 2.57 -24.14
CA ILE A 501 -5.30 2.37 -25.50
C ILE A 501 -4.16 1.36 -25.44
N MET A 502 -4.32 0.25 -26.15
CA MET A 502 -3.51 -0.95 -25.96
C MET A 502 -2.70 -1.29 -27.23
N GLY A 503 -1.42 -1.50 -27.02
CA GLY A 503 -0.55 -2.27 -27.89
C GLY A 503 -0.58 -3.76 -27.49
N ARG A 504 0.17 -4.59 -28.20
CA ARG A 504 0.42 -5.98 -27.79
C ARG A 504 1.21 -6.08 -26.48
N ARG A 505 2.08 -5.09 -26.24
CA ARG A 505 3.09 -5.07 -25.17
C ARG A 505 2.94 -3.88 -24.22
N ILE A 506 1.98 -2.98 -24.46
CA ILE A 506 1.70 -1.81 -23.63
C ILE A 506 0.21 -1.55 -23.43
N ILE A 507 -0.16 -0.99 -22.28
CA ILE A 507 -1.44 -0.33 -22.03
C ILE A 507 -1.13 1.13 -21.65
N ILE A 508 -1.84 2.10 -22.24
CA ILE A 508 -1.77 3.51 -21.84
C ILE A 508 -3.16 3.94 -21.41
N THR A 509 -3.27 4.35 -20.14
CA THR A 509 -4.52 4.84 -19.53
C THR A 509 -4.48 6.35 -19.37
N LEU A 510 -5.43 7.03 -20.02
CA LEU A 510 -5.52 8.49 -20.07
C LEU A 510 -7.00 8.95 -20.05
N PRO A 511 -7.30 10.22 -19.75
CA PRO A 511 -8.68 10.73 -19.78
C PRO A 511 -9.32 10.55 -21.17
N SER A 512 -10.60 10.16 -21.20
CA SER A 512 -11.30 9.89 -22.46
C SER A 512 -11.40 11.11 -23.37
N SER A 513 -11.45 12.32 -22.80
CA SER A 513 -11.38 13.60 -23.53
C SER A 513 -10.21 13.66 -24.51
N SER A 514 -9.05 13.12 -24.11
CA SER A 514 -7.81 13.14 -24.88
C SER A 514 -7.82 12.22 -26.10
N VAL A 515 -8.69 11.19 -26.12
CA VAL A 515 -8.75 10.20 -27.22
C VAL A 515 -9.95 10.38 -28.15
N ARG A 516 -10.98 11.17 -27.77
CA ARG A 516 -12.23 11.32 -28.55
C ARG A 516 -11.99 11.74 -30.00
N ASN A 517 -10.96 12.52 -30.24
CA ASN A 517 -10.61 13.06 -31.56
C ASN A 517 -9.55 12.23 -32.32
N ILE A 518 -8.94 11.22 -31.70
CA ILE A 518 -7.93 10.37 -32.34
C ILE A 518 -8.63 9.37 -33.27
N GLU A 519 -8.41 9.47 -34.58
CA GLU A 519 -9.08 8.63 -35.58
C GLU A 519 -8.54 7.21 -35.63
N ASP A 520 -7.22 7.05 -35.47
CA ASP A 520 -6.55 5.75 -35.43
C ASP A 520 -5.26 5.86 -34.59
N PRO A 521 -5.17 5.20 -33.41
CA PRO A 521 -3.96 5.15 -32.60
C PRO A 521 -3.01 3.99 -32.98
N SER A 522 -3.32 3.13 -33.98
CA SER A 522 -2.54 1.93 -34.31
C SER A 522 -1.04 2.21 -34.51
N ASP A 523 -0.71 3.22 -35.32
CA ASP A 523 0.68 3.62 -35.61
C ASP A 523 1.48 3.90 -34.33
N VAL A 524 0.90 4.63 -33.38
CA VAL A 524 1.62 5.01 -32.15
C VAL A 524 1.73 3.84 -31.17
N MET A 525 0.72 2.96 -31.13
CA MET A 525 0.80 1.76 -30.30
C MET A 525 1.84 0.77 -30.82
N HIS A 526 2.00 0.64 -32.14
CA HIS A 526 3.10 -0.14 -32.73
C HIS A 526 4.49 0.43 -32.39
N ILE A 527 4.66 1.76 -32.37
CA ILE A 527 5.94 2.39 -31.94
C ILE A 527 6.28 2.03 -30.48
N TRP A 528 5.28 2.01 -29.59
CA TRP A 528 5.47 1.57 -28.20
C TRP A 528 5.74 0.06 -28.08
N ASP A 529 5.07 -0.77 -28.87
CA ASP A 529 5.31 -2.22 -28.92
C ASP A 529 6.73 -2.54 -29.41
N ASP A 530 7.21 -1.85 -30.46
CA ASP A 530 8.55 -1.99 -31.02
C ASP A 530 9.63 -1.56 -30.01
N LEU A 531 9.39 -0.49 -29.25
CA LEU A 531 10.28 -0.05 -28.17
C LEU A 531 10.45 -1.15 -27.11
N ILE A 532 9.34 -1.72 -26.64
CA ILE A 532 9.35 -2.75 -25.60
C ILE A 532 9.97 -4.04 -26.13
N SER A 533 9.71 -4.40 -27.39
CA SER A 533 10.41 -5.48 -28.08
C SER A 533 11.92 -5.24 -28.14
N GLY A 534 12.35 -4.01 -28.42
CA GLY A 534 13.77 -3.62 -28.40
C GLY A 534 14.40 -3.75 -27.01
N TYR A 535 13.69 -3.39 -25.93
CA TYR A 535 14.15 -3.59 -24.56
C TYR A 535 14.34 -5.07 -24.23
N HIS A 536 13.41 -5.93 -24.64
CA HIS A 536 13.53 -7.37 -24.48
C HIS A 536 14.66 -7.96 -25.36
N GLU A 537 14.88 -7.45 -26.57
CA GLU A 537 16.00 -7.83 -27.44
C GLU A 537 17.36 -7.48 -26.82
N LEU A 538 17.49 -6.27 -26.27
CA LEU A 538 18.67 -5.78 -25.55
C LEU A 538 18.96 -6.64 -24.33
N ARG A 539 17.94 -6.88 -23.49
CA ARG A 539 18.05 -7.72 -22.29
C ARG A 539 18.30 -9.20 -22.61
N GLY A 540 17.89 -9.66 -23.79
CA GLY A 540 18.00 -11.07 -24.18
C GLY A 540 16.84 -11.94 -23.69
N THR A 541 15.64 -11.38 -23.61
CA THR A 541 14.45 -12.09 -23.15
C THR A 541 13.32 -12.08 -24.17
N ASP A 542 12.39 -13.01 -24.00
CA ASP A 542 11.20 -13.17 -24.82
C ASP A 542 10.10 -12.19 -24.34
N PRO A 543 9.70 -11.18 -25.13
CA PRO A 543 8.71 -10.20 -24.69
C PRO A 543 7.33 -10.83 -24.48
N ASP A 544 6.99 -11.89 -25.20
CA ASP A 544 5.64 -12.48 -25.19
C ASP A 544 5.46 -13.42 -23.97
N LYS A 545 6.54 -13.67 -23.21
CA LYS A 545 6.54 -14.33 -21.90
C LYS A 545 6.55 -13.35 -20.72
N HIS A 546 6.36 -12.06 -20.97
CA HIS A 546 6.29 -11.03 -19.95
C HIS A 546 4.94 -10.30 -20.03
N ARG A 547 4.47 -9.81 -18.88
CA ARG A 547 3.33 -8.91 -18.81
C ARG A 547 3.60 -7.63 -19.61
N ARG A 548 2.54 -6.96 -20.06
CA ARG A 548 2.62 -5.66 -20.74
C ARG A 548 3.29 -4.60 -19.84
N GLN A 549 3.81 -3.53 -20.43
CA GLN A 549 4.01 -2.28 -19.69
C GLN A 549 2.66 -1.58 -19.53
N TRP A 550 2.46 -0.81 -18.46
CA TRP A 550 1.22 -0.07 -18.23
C TRP A 550 1.56 1.33 -17.75
N ILE A 551 1.09 2.36 -18.46
CA ILE A 551 1.22 3.76 -18.07
C ILE A 551 -0.14 4.28 -17.61
N VAL A 552 -0.19 4.96 -16.46
CA VAL A 552 -1.37 5.68 -15.97
C VAL A 552 -1.00 7.14 -15.73
N THR A 553 -1.76 8.06 -16.31
CA THR A 553 -1.61 9.49 -16.03
C THR A 553 -2.44 9.89 -14.80
N ASP A 554 -1.85 10.61 -13.86
CA ASP A 554 -2.42 10.98 -12.56
C ASP A 554 -2.29 12.50 -12.32
N GLU A 555 -3.24 13.07 -11.57
CA GLU A 555 -3.16 14.42 -11.01
C GLU A 555 -1.96 14.56 -10.07
N GLN A 556 -1.70 13.53 -9.26
CA GLN A 556 -0.62 13.52 -8.27
C GLN A 556 0.01 12.13 -8.14
N PRO A 557 1.14 11.87 -8.83
CA PRO A 557 2.03 10.75 -8.55
C PRO A 557 2.56 10.79 -7.11
N VAL A 558 2.86 9.63 -6.54
CA VAL A 558 3.35 9.51 -5.16
C VAL A 558 4.81 9.95 -4.99
N ALA A 559 5.60 9.87 -6.06
CA ALA A 559 7.02 10.24 -6.07
C ALA A 559 7.43 10.85 -7.42
N GLY A 560 8.28 11.87 -7.37
CA GLY A 560 8.81 12.53 -8.56
C GLY A 560 7.76 13.19 -9.45
N TYR A 561 8.12 13.40 -10.71
CA TYR A 561 7.21 13.76 -11.79
C TYR A 561 6.61 12.50 -12.47
N MET A 562 7.32 11.39 -12.36
CA MET A 562 6.90 10.06 -12.75
C MET A 562 7.68 9.04 -11.92
N HIS A 563 7.18 7.80 -11.87
CA HIS A 563 7.93 6.67 -11.33
C HIS A 563 7.54 5.35 -11.98
N SER A 564 8.48 4.43 -11.99
CA SER A 564 8.32 3.06 -12.46
C SER A 564 7.44 2.22 -11.53
N GLY A 565 6.97 1.09 -12.05
CA GLY A 565 6.06 0.20 -11.35
C GLY A 565 5.18 -0.59 -12.31
N TYR A 566 4.04 -1.04 -11.77
CA TYR A 566 2.94 -1.58 -12.56
C TYR A 566 1.60 -1.10 -11.97
N PRO A 567 1.10 0.07 -12.40
CA PRO A 567 1.55 0.91 -13.53
C PRO A 567 2.84 1.72 -13.28
N ILE A 568 3.42 2.22 -14.36
CA ILE A 568 4.24 3.44 -14.41
C ILE A 568 3.27 4.62 -14.25
N VAL A 569 3.52 5.51 -13.31
CA VAL A 569 2.66 6.68 -13.06
C VAL A 569 3.36 7.95 -13.51
N THR A 570 2.63 8.87 -14.14
CA THR A 570 3.13 10.17 -14.62
C THR A 570 2.01 11.22 -14.56
N HIS A 571 2.32 12.51 -14.77
CA HIS A 571 1.33 13.59 -14.67
C HIS A 571 0.31 13.64 -15.83
N LEU A 572 -0.80 14.36 -15.62
CA LEU A 572 -1.86 14.59 -16.60
C LEU A 572 -1.45 15.42 -17.83
N ASP A 573 -0.35 16.16 -17.77
CA ASP A 573 0.07 17.04 -18.87
C ASP A 573 0.51 16.24 -20.12
N VAL A 574 1.15 15.08 -19.94
CA VAL A 574 1.46 14.14 -21.04
C VAL A 574 0.22 13.37 -21.53
N ALA A 575 -0.95 13.60 -20.93
CA ALA A 575 -2.25 13.14 -21.44
C ALA A 575 -2.97 14.17 -22.32
N GLN A 576 -2.48 15.42 -22.43
CA GLN A 576 -3.13 16.49 -23.19
C GLN A 576 -2.71 16.46 -24.67
N PRO A 577 -3.62 16.29 -25.65
CA PRO A 577 -3.27 16.22 -27.08
C PRO A 577 -2.52 17.42 -27.65
N GLU A 578 -2.65 18.58 -27.01
CA GLU A 578 -1.96 19.83 -27.32
C GLU A 578 -0.51 19.89 -26.80
N ASN A 579 -0.12 19.02 -25.86
CA ASN A 579 1.23 18.95 -25.32
C ASN A 579 2.16 18.24 -26.33
N GLU A 580 3.38 18.76 -26.54
CA GLU A 580 4.33 18.09 -27.44
C GLU A 580 4.71 16.69 -26.92
N HIS A 581 4.73 16.49 -25.60
CA HIS A 581 5.03 15.22 -24.93
C HIS A 581 3.82 14.29 -24.78
N PHE A 582 2.70 14.57 -25.45
CA PHE A 582 1.52 13.71 -25.42
C PHE A 582 1.86 12.25 -25.76
N LEU A 583 1.43 11.30 -24.92
CA LEU A 583 1.80 9.88 -25.01
C LEU A 583 1.42 9.20 -26.34
N LEU A 584 0.47 9.77 -27.09
CA LEU A 584 0.03 9.27 -28.40
C LEU A 584 0.54 10.13 -29.58
N ASN A 585 1.51 11.03 -29.34
CA ASN A 585 2.15 11.84 -30.38
C ASN A 585 3.24 11.06 -31.13
N LYS A 586 2.83 10.31 -32.16
CA LYS A 586 3.75 9.49 -32.99
C LYS A 586 4.95 10.27 -33.55
N ARG A 587 4.75 11.55 -33.89
CA ARG A 587 5.82 12.38 -34.46
C ARG A 587 6.91 12.65 -33.43
N VAL A 588 6.56 13.07 -32.22
CA VAL A 588 7.55 13.39 -31.19
C VAL A 588 8.28 12.13 -30.71
N LEU A 589 7.59 10.98 -30.62
CA LEU A 589 8.22 9.70 -30.29
C LEU A 589 9.27 9.26 -31.33
N LEU A 590 9.05 9.52 -32.61
CA LEU A 590 10.02 9.23 -33.69
C LEU A 590 11.11 10.30 -33.83
N ASP A 591 10.76 11.59 -33.78
CA ASP A 591 11.68 12.71 -34.05
C ASP A 591 12.58 13.06 -32.84
N LYS A 592 12.09 12.88 -31.61
CA LYS A 592 12.76 13.29 -30.35
C LYS A 592 12.88 12.16 -29.32
N GLY A 593 11.88 11.29 -29.23
CA GLY A 593 11.73 10.30 -28.16
C GLY A 593 11.13 10.86 -26.87
N SER A 594 10.95 10.00 -25.87
CA SER A 594 10.37 10.35 -24.56
C SER A 594 11.27 9.84 -23.42
N TRP A 595 12.36 10.56 -23.15
CA TRP A 595 13.40 10.16 -22.18
C TRP A 595 12.82 9.68 -20.83
N GLY A 596 11.88 10.42 -20.25
CA GLY A 596 11.28 10.05 -18.96
C GLY A 596 10.53 8.73 -19.00
N ILE A 597 9.60 8.55 -19.93
CA ILE A 597 8.83 7.29 -20.04
C ILE A 597 9.76 6.11 -20.37
N TYR A 598 10.76 6.34 -21.21
CA TYR A 598 11.75 5.33 -21.58
C TYR A 598 12.63 4.92 -20.37
N HIS A 599 12.93 5.87 -19.48
CA HIS A 599 13.64 5.68 -18.22
C HIS A 599 12.83 4.86 -17.21
N GLU A 600 11.54 5.15 -17.01
CA GLU A 600 10.68 4.36 -16.13
C GLU A 600 10.43 2.93 -16.64
N MET A 601 10.28 2.76 -17.96
CA MET A 601 10.29 1.41 -18.57
C MET A 601 11.66 0.73 -18.41
N GLY A 602 12.75 1.50 -18.40
CA GLY A 602 14.12 1.01 -18.20
C GLY A 602 14.32 0.43 -16.79
N HIS A 603 13.72 1.04 -15.76
CA HIS A 603 13.69 0.47 -14.41
C HIS A 603 13.00 -0.91 -14.37
N ASN A 604 11.88 -1.07 -15.09
CA ASN A 604 11.19 -2.36 -15.22
C ASN A 604 12.06 -3.46 -15.89
N MET A 605 13.13 -3.09 -16.60
CA MET A 605 14.09 -4.02 -17.21
C MET A 605 15.33 -4.32 -16.36
N GLN A 606 15.63 -3.53 -15.31
CA GLN A 606 16.81 -3.73 -14.47
C GLN A 606 16.81 -5.08 -13.75
N ARG A 607 18.00 -5.61 -13.45
CA ARG A 607 18.18 -6.75 -12.54
C ARG A 607 19.14 -6.40 -11.40
N PRO A 608 18.90 -6.93 -10.18
CA PRO A 608 19.79 -6.71 -9.04
C PRO A 608 21.24 -7.17 -9.29
N ALA A 609 21.46 -8.16 -10.16
CA ALA A 609 22.76 -8.77 -10.44
C ALA A 609 23.75 -7.85 -11.18
N TRP A 610 23.27 -6.92 -12.02
CA TRP A 610 24.12 -5.92 -12.69
C TRP A 610 23.93 -4.48 -12.16
N THR A 611 22.95 -4.27 -11.28
CA THR A 611 22.67 -2.96 -10.68
C THR A 611 23.35 -2.88 -9.32
N PHE A 612 24.57 -2.36 -9.31
CA PHE A 612 25.38 -2.12 -8.11
C PHE A 612 25.08 -0.73 -7.49
N GLN A 613 25.56 -0.50 -6.27
CA GLN A 613 25.31 0.72 -5.51
C GLN A 613 25.71 1.98 -6.30
N GLY A 614 24.83 2.98 -6.32
CA GLY A 614 24.98 4.20 -7.14
C GLY A 614 24.47 4.08 -8.58
N THR A 615 24.10 2.88 -9.05
CA THR A 615 23.67 2.68 -10.46
C THR A 615 22.17 2.45 -10.67
N GLY A 616 21.35 2.58 -9.62
CA GLY A 616 19.89 2.49 -9.72
C GLY A 616 19.31 3.43 -10.77
N GLU A 617 19.78 4.68 -10.80
CA GLU A 617 19.40 5.71 -11.78
C GLU A 617 20.27 5.71 -13.05
N VAL A 618 21.12 4.68 -13.24
CA VAL A 618 22.11 4.61 -14.32
C VAL A 618 21.84 3.43 -15.25
N THR A 619 21.64 2.21 -14.72
CA THR A 619 21.45 1.04 -15.59
C THR A 619 20.07 1.01 -16.27
N CYS A 620 19.05 1.68 -15.71
CA CYS A 620 17.79 1.96 -16.40
C CYS A 620 18.02 2.82 -17.66
N ASN A 621 18.95 3.78 -17.58
CA ASN A 621 19.28 4.68 -18.68
C ASN A 621 20.08 4.03 -19.81
N VAL A 622 20.61 2.81 -19.63
CA VAL A 622 21.15 1.99 -20.74
C VAL A 622 20.02 1.59 -21.70
N PHE A 623 18.87 1.18 -21.16
CA PHE A 623 17.67 0.91 -21.95
C PHE A 623 17.14 2.21 -22.58
N THR A 624 17.13 3.31 -21.83
CA THR A 624 16.71 4.63 -22.35
C THR A 624 17.53 5.05 -23.57
N LEU A 625 18.86 5.02 -23.47
CA LEU A 625 19.77 5.29 -24.60
C LEU A 625 19.50 4.35 -25.78
N TYR A 626 19.20 3.07 -25.53
CA TYR A 626 18.85 2.11 -26.58
C TYR A 626 17.56 2.48 -27.30
N ALA A 627 16.47 2.81 -26.59
CA ALA A 627 15.22 3.27 -27.22
C ALA A 627 15.41 4.57 -28.00
N MET A 628 16.07 5.57 -27.39
CA MET A 628 16.35 6.85 -28.05
C MET A 628 17.12 6.64 -29.37
N ASN A 629 18.05 5.69 -29.40
CA ASN A 629 18.84 5.38 -30.60
C ASN A 629 18.13 4.48 -31.62
N THR A 630 17.44 3.42 -31.18
CA THR A 630 16.85 2.42 -32.07
C THR A 630 15.46 2.81 -32.57
N VAL A 631 14.65 3.45 -31.74
CA VAL A 631 13.30 3.95 -32.09
C VAL A 631 13.41 5.36 -32.64
N SER A 632 13.85 6.31 -31.80
CA SER A 632 13.84 7.75 -32.09
C SER A 632 15.06 8.27 -32.88
N LYS A 633 15.91 7.36 -33.36
CA LYS A 633 17.11 7.59 -34.20
C LYS A 633 18.10 8.65 -33.67
N GLN A 634 18.08 8.91 -32.37
CA GLN A 634 18.99 9.84 -31.71
C GLN A 634 20.42 9.24 -31.65
N PRO A 635 21.47 10.07 -31.61
CA PRO A 635 22.82 9.58 -31.34
C PRO A 635 22.88 8.94 -29.94
N ILE A 636 23.75 7.93 -29.77
CA ILE A 636 24.05 7.34 -28.45
C ILE A 636 24.93 8.32 -27.65
N TRP A 637 25.97 8.83 -28.32
CA TRP A 637 27.07 9.57 -27.73
C TRP A 637 26.88 11.08 -27.83
N ILE A 638 27.10 11.79 -26.71
CA ILE A 638 26.96 13.26 -26.56
C ILE A 638 25.66 13.80 -27.21
N HIS A 639 24.61 12.98 -27.15
CA HIS A 639 23.25 13.40 -27.45
C HIS A 639 22.80 14.46 -26.43
N GLU A 640 21.65 15.10 -26.68
CA GLU A 640 21.28 16.33 -25.98
C GLU A 640 21.29 16.22 -24.44
N TRP A 641 20.85 15.08 -23.87
CA TRP A 641 20.88 14.87 -22.43
C TRP A 641 22.32 14.76 -21.91
N LEU A 642 23.15 13.84 -22.43
CA LEU A 642 24.56 13.68 -22.02
C LEU A 642 25.34 14.99 -22.18
N LYS A 643 25.08 15.76 -23.25
CA LYS A 643 25.71 17.06 -23.49
C LYS A 643 25.50 18.05 -22.35
N ARG A 644 24.33 18.03 -21.68
CA ARG A 644 24.04 18.85 -20.48
C ARG A 644 24.92 18.47 -19.28
N HIS A 645 25.34 17.19 -19.18
CA HIS A 645 26.16 16.67 -18.08
C HIS A 645 27.68 16.72 -18.34
N LEU A 646 28.16 17.11 -19.53
CA LEU A 646 29.61 17.25 -19.82
C LEU A 646 30.35 18.20 -18.86
N GLN A 647 29.67 19.21 -18.30
CA GLN A 647 30.27 20.08 -17.29
C GLN A 647 30.52 19.34 -15.96
N ASN A 648 29.68 18.35 -15.62
CA ASN A 648 29.88 17.53 -14.41
C ASN A 648 31.10 16.62 -14.58
N VAL A 649 31.33 16.07 -15.78
CA VAL A 649 32.57 15.33 -16.11
C VAL A 649 33.81 16.20 -15.89
N LYS A 650 33.81 17.45 -16.40
CA LYS A 650 34.92 18.40 -16.17
C LYS A 650 35.12 18.72 -14.68
N LYS A 651 34.03 18.96 -13.93
CA LYS A 651 34.09 19.21 -12.49
C LYS A 651 34.63 18.00 -11.72
N TYR A 652 34.18 16.79 -12.08
CA TYR A 652 34.64 15.53 -11.51
C TYR A 652 36.15 15.36 -11.70
N VAL A 653 36.65 15.50 -12.93
CA VAL A 653 38.09 15.38 -13.22
C VAL A 653 38.92 16.54 -12.65
N ASN A 654 38.33 17.69 -12.33
CA ASN A 654 39.02 18.77 -11.61
C ASN A 654 38.89 18.66 -10.07
N SER A 655 38.12 17.68 -9.57
CA SER A 655 37.96 17.40 -8.14
C SER A 655 38.97 16.35 -7.63
N ALA A 656 38.78 15.91 -6.37
CA ALA A 656 39.50 14.78 -5.79
C ALA A 656 39.31 13.45 -6.56
N LYS A 657 38.23 13.29 -7.35
CA LYS A 657 37.84 12.08 -8.10
C LYS A 657 37.77 10.83 -7.21
N SER A 658 36.57 10.48 -6.77
CA SER A 658 36.36 9.25 -6.02
C SER A 658 35.15 8.48 -6.55
N PHE A 659 35.04 7.21 -6.16
CA PHE A 659 33.89 6.39 -6.51
C PHE A 659 32.61 6.91 -5.86
N GLU A 660 32.69 7.43 -4.64
CA GLU A 660 31.55 7.99 -3.90
C GLU A 660 30.98 9.24 -4.60
N ILE A 661 31.85 10.09 -5.18
CA ILE A 661 31.40 11.22 -6.01
C ILE A 661 30.72 10.70 -7.28
N TRP A 662 31.30 9.69 -7.94
CA TRP A 662 30.73 9.07 -9.14
C TRP A 662 29.35 8.44 -8.87
N GLN A 663 29.20 7.71 -7.76
CA GLN A 663 27.94 7.11 -7.31
C GLN A 663 26.85 8.14 -6.96
N SER A 664 27.22 9.39 -6.69
CA SER A 664 26.29 10.45 -6.31
C SER A 664 25.65 11.22 -7.47
N ASP A 665 26.19 11.09 -8.69
CA ASP A 665 25.67 11.75 -9.90
C ASP A 665 25.35 10.70 -10.99
N PRO A 666 24.08 10.32 -11.17
CA PRO A 666 23.67 9.37 -12.21
C PRO A 666 23.98 9.83 -13.64
N GLY A 667 24.00 11.14 -13.89
CA GLY A 667 24.36 11.71 -15.20
C GLY A 667 25.84 11.57 -15.49
N LEU A 668 26.70 11.69 -14.47
CA LEU A 668 28.12 11.31 -14.53
C LEU A 668 28.27 9.79 -14.73
N GLY A 669 27.50 9.00 -13.97
CA GLY A 669 27.52 7.54 -14.03
C GLY A 669 27.16 6.96 -15.39
N LEU A 670 26.26 7.60 -16.14
CA LEU A 670 25.82 7.13 -17.45
C LEU A 670 26.91 7.22 -18.54
N PHE A 671 27.92 8.09 -18.38
CA PHE A 671 28.94 8.29 -19.42
C PHE A 671 29.71 7.02 -19.78
N ILE A 672 30.14 6.21 -18.80
CA ILE A 672 30.89 4.97 -19.09
C ILE A 672 30.06 4.00 -19.94
N TYR A 673 28.74 3.92 -19.68
CA TYR A 673 27.85 3.06 -20.44
C TYR A 673 27.64 3.60 -21.87
N ALA A 674 27.44 4.91 -22.00
CA ALA A 674 27.32 5.56 -23.30
C ALA A 674 28.62 5.46 -24.13
N GLN A 675 29.80 5.53 -23.51
CA GLN A 675 31.10 5.30 -24.17
C GLN A 675 31.20 3.87 -24.72
N ILE A 676 30.90 2.86 -23.89
CA ILE A 676 30.99 1.45 -24.33
C ILE A 676 30.01 1.19 -25.48
N ALA A 677 28.77 1.71 -25.41
CA ALA A 677 27.80 1.61 -26.49
C ALA A 677 28.22 2.37 -27.76
N HIS A 678 28.93 3.50 -27.61
CA HIS A 678 29.45 4.28 -28.74
C HIS A 678 30.60 3.58 -29.48
N HIS A 679 31.61 3.10 -28.74
CA HIS A 679 32.84 2.55 -29.32
C HIS A 679 32.70 1.09 -29.75
N PHE A 680 31.82 0.31 -29.12
CA PHE A 680 31.66 -1.13 -29.41
C PHE A 680 30.26 -1.55 -29.86
N GLY A 681 29.28 -0.66 -29.84
CA GLY A 681 27.90 -0.94 -30.25
C GLY A 681 27.07 -1.75 -29.25
N TRP A 682 25.76 -1.84 -29.52
CA TRP A 682 24.80 -2.49 -28.62
C TRP A 682 24.94 -4.01 -28.51
N ASP A 683 25.63 -4.66 -29.44
CA ASP A 683 25.82 -6.12 -29.39
C ASP A 683 26.67 -6.56 -28.19
N VAL A 684 27.54 -5.69 -27.67
CA VAL A 684 28.26 -5.93 -26.41
C VAL A 684 27.28 -6.04 -25.23
N TYR A 685 26.33 -5.10 -25.12
CA TYR A 685 25.27 -5.15 -24.10
C TYR A 685 24.36 -6.36 -24.24
N LYS A 686 23.95 -6.67 -25.48
CA LYS A 686 23.13 -7.85 -25.79
C LYS A 686 23.80 -9.16 -25.34
N LYS A 687 25.12 -9.31 -25.53
CA LYS A 687 25.88 -10.46 -25.01
C LYS A 687 25.83 -10.50 -23.48
N VAL A 688 26.24 -9.40 -22.83
CA VAL A 688 26.35 -9.33 -21.36
C VAL A 688 25.01 -9.59 -20.67
N PHE A 689 23.92 -8.95 -21.10
CA PHE A 689 22.62 -9.17 -20.47
C PHE A 689 22.10 -10.60 -20.68
N ARG A 690 22.33 -11.23 -21.85
CA ARG A 690 22.01 -12.66 -22.07
C ARG A 690 22.77 -13.61 -21.16
N GLU A 691 24.01 -13.27 -20.78
CA GLU A 691 24.73 -14.01 -19.75
C GLU A 691 24.13 -13.81 -18.35
N TYR A 692 23.71 -12.60 -17.99
CA TYR A 692 23.07 -12.35 -16.69
C TYR A 692 21.68 -12.97 -16.54
N GLU A 693 20.98 -13.28 -17.63
CA GLU A 693 19.73 -14.04 -17.61
C GLU A 693 19.95 -15.55 -17.42
N GLN A 694 21.21 -16.03 -17.38
CA GLN A 694 21.49 -17.41 -16.98
C GLN A 694 21.24 -17.64 -15.47
N PRO A 695 20.93 -18.88 -15.02
CA PRO A 695 20.57 -19.14 -13.63
C PRO A 695 21.69 -18.88 -12.61
N ASP A 696 22.95 -19.05 -13.00
CA ASP A 696 24.14 -18.83 -12.16
C ASP A 696 24.31 -17.37 -11.71
N CYS A 697 23.89 -16.43 -12.55
CA CYS A 697 23.95 -15.00 -12.25
C CYS A 697 22.84 -14.52 -11.30
N GLN A 698 21.84 -15.37 -11.00
CA GLN A 698 20.70 -14.97 -10.18
C GLN A 698 21.03 -14.77 -8.70
N ASP A 699 22.14 -15.31 -8.20
CA ASP A 699 22.54 -15.22 -6.78
C ASP A 699 23.60 -14.15 -6.48
N ILE A 700 23.98 -13.34 -7.46
CA ILE A 700 24.91 -12.21 -7.25
C ILE A 700 24.22 -11.16 -6.36
N ARG A 701 24.79 -10.90 -5.17
CA ARG A 701 24.22 -10.00 -4.15
C ARG A 701 25.22 -8.97 -3.63
N ASP A 702 26.47 -9.37 -3.39
CA ASP A 702 27.50 -8.48 -2.87
C ASP A 702 27.83 -7.34 -3.84
N ASN A 703 28.14 -6.16 -3.32
CA ASN A 703 28.35 -4.99 -4.16
C ASN A 703 29.65 -5.05 -4.98
N GLN A 704 30.75 -5.51 -4.39
CA GLN A 704 32.02 -5.62 -5.11
C GLN A 704 31.93 -6.75 -6.15
N GLN A 705 31.31 -7.87 -5.80
CA GLN A 705 31.05 -8.98 -6.73
C GLN A 705 30.28 -8.52 -7.98
N LYS A 706 29.28 -7.64 -7.85
CA LYS A 706 28.56 -7.06 -9.00
C LYS A 706 29.46 -6.24 -9.90
N ILE A 707 30.32 -5.38 -9.31
CA ILE A 707 31.22 -4.50 -10.06
C ILE A 707 32.26 -5.33 -10.83
N ASP A 708 32.89 -6.29 -10.16
CA ASP A 708 33.88 -7.18 -10.76
C ASP A 708 33.26 -8.07 -11.85
N THR A 709 32.06 -8.62 -11.61
CA THR A 709 31.34 -9.42 -12.62
C THR A 709 30.96 -8.58 -13.83
N TRP A 710 30.48 -7.35 -13.61
CA TRP A 710 30.16 -6.42 -14.69
C TRP A 710 31.41 -6.11 -15.52
N PHE A 711 32.52 -5.78 -14.86
CA PHE A 711 33.82 -5.52 -15.49
C PHE A 711 34.32 -6.69 -16.35
N VAL A 712 34.31 -7.92 -15.81
CA VAL A 712 34.79 -9.12 -16.53
C VAL A 712 33.90 -9.42 -17.74
N LYS A 713 32.57 -9.40 -17.57
CA LYS A 713 31.62 -9.68 -18.66
C LYS A 713 31.70 -8.64 -19.77
N ILE A 714 31.72 -7.35 -19.42
CA ILE A 714 31.74 -6.27 -20.42
C ILE A 714 33.07 -6.23 -21.19
N SER A 715 34.20 -6.45 -20.52
CA SER A 715 35.53 -6.56 -21.15
C SER A 715 35.62 -7.75 -22.09
N THR A 716 35.13 -8.92 -21.66
CA THR A 716 35.08 -10.14 -22.49
C THR A 716 34.16 -9.95 -23.71
N ALA A 717 33.01 -9.30 -23.54
CA ALA A 717 32.02 -9.10 -24.61
C ALA A 717 32.47 -8.11 -25.70
N CYS A 718 33.27 -7.10 -25.35
CA CYS A 718 33.88 -6.17 -26.31
C CYS A 718 35.25 -6.64 -26.85
N GLY A 719 35.91 -7.59 -26.18
CA GLY A 719 37.21 -8.13 -26.58
C GLY A 719 38.42 -7.30 -26.12
N TYR A 720 38.23 -6.35 -25.20
CA TYR A 720 39.27 -5.47 -24.67
C TYR A 720 39.25 -5.44 -23.15
N ASN A 721 40.43 -5.33 -22.53
CA ASN A 721 40.54 -5.09 -21.10
C ASN A 721 40.18 -3.64 -20.79
N LEU A 722 39.01 -3.41 -20.20
CA LEU A 722 38.52 -2.06 -19.87
C LEU A 722 39.03 -1.52 -18.53
N ALA A 723 40.02 -2.14 -17.87
CA ALA A 723 40.59 -1.64 -16.63
C ALA A 723 41.05 -0.16 -16.70
N PRO A 724 41.64 0.34 -17.80
CA PRO A 724 41.93 1.77 -17.95
C PRO A 724 40.68 2.65 -17.89
N LEU A 725 39.58 2.22 -18.51
CA LEU A 725 38.31 2.95 -18.52
C LEU A 725 37.63 2.93 -17.14
N PHE A 726 37.69 1.81 -16.42
CA PHE A 726 37.17 1.72 -15.05
C PHE A 726 37.98 2.58 -14.08
N ASP A 727 39.32 2.61 -14.21
CA ASP A 727 40.17 3.50 -13.41
C ASP A 727 40.00 4.98 -13.77
N PHE A 728 39.76 5.33 -15.04
CA PHE A 728 39.39 6.70 -15.43
C PHE A 728 38.13 7.19 -14.69
N TRP A 729 37.13 6.32 -14.54
CA TRP A 729 35.91 6.61 -13.78
C TRP A 729 35.99 6.28 -12.28
N LYS A 730 37.17 5.86 -11.79
CA LYS A 730 37.45 5.42 -10.40
C LYS A 730 36.47 4.37 -9.88
N ILE A 731 35.97 3.50 -10.75
CA ILE A 731 35.14 2.35 -10.37
C ILE A 731 36.07 1.25 -9.81
N PRO A 732 35.92 0.82 -8.56
CA PRO A 732 36.84 -0.14 -7.93
C PRO A 732 36.65 -1.53 -8.50
N ILE A 733 37.72 -2.10 -9.07
CA ILE A 733 37.77 -3.48 -9.56
C ILE A 733 38.90 -4.22 -8.85
N THR A 734 38.70 -5.49 -8.49
CA THR A 734 39.70 -6.28 -7.77
C THR A 734 40.83 -6.78 -8.68
N ASP A 735 42.01 -7.01 -8.12
CA ASP A 735 43.16 -7.60 -8.84
C ASP A 735 42.81 -8.95 -9.48
N GLU A 736 41.96 -9.77 -8.84
CA GLU A 736 41.46 -11.03 -9.39
C GLU A 736 40.66 -10.82 -10.69
N SER A 737 39.78 -9.83 -10.70
CA SER A 737 39.01 -9.46 -11.89
C SER A 737 39.91 -8.91 -13.02
N ILE A 738 40.89 -8.06 -12.69
CA ILE A 738 41.89 -7.55 -13.64
C ILE A 738 42.70 -8.69 -14.25
N ASN A 739 43.19 -9.62 -13.42
CA ASN A 739 43.96 -10.79 -13.84
C ASN A 739 43.14 -11.72 -14.76
N THR A 740 41.82 -11.78 -14.59
CA THR A 740 40.94 -12.53 -15.51
C THR A 740 40.96 -11.93 -16.92
N CYS A 741 40.99 -10.60 -17.04
CA CYS A 741 40.98 -9.88 -18.33
C CYS A 741 42.38 -9.54 -18.87
N GLN A 742 43.48 -9.90 -18.19
CA GLN A 742 44.85 -9.50 -18.57
C GLN A 742 45.30 -10.01 -19.96
N HIS A 743 44.63 -11.04 -20.49
CA HIS A 743 44.91 -11.63 -21.79
C HIS A 743 44.31 -10.80 -22.96
N LEU A 744 43.46 -9.83 -22.67
CA LEU A 744 42.87 -8.90 -23.63
C LEU A 744 43.71 -7.61 -23.70
N GLN A 745 43.75 -6.99 -24.87
CA GLN A 745 44.43 -5.69 -25.04
C GLN A 745 43.74 -4.62 -24.18
N ALA A 746 44.52 -3.87 -23.41
CA ALA A 746 44.02 -2.74 -22.63
C ALA A 746 43.48 -1.62 -23.55
N TYR A 747 42.33 -1.04 -23.19
CA TYR A 747 41.68 -0.01 -23.98
C TYR A 747 41.17 1.14 -23.12
N LEU A 748 41.57 2.36 -23.50
CA LEU A 748 40.95 3.62 -23.08
C LEU A 748 40.52 4.34 -24.36
N PRO A 749 39.24 4.73 -24.52
CA PRO A 749 38.80 5.35 -25.75
C PRO A 749 39.53 6.65 -26.09
N ALA A 750 39.43 7.06 -27.36
CA ALA A 750 39.80 8.39 -27.82
C ALA A 750 38.52 9.09 -28.30
N ASP A 751 37.90 9.83 -27.39
CA ASP A 751 36.64 10.56 -27.58
C ASP A 751 36.67 11.94 -26.89
N GLU A 752 35.61 12.72 -27.08
CA GLU A 752 35.49 14.08 -26.58
C GLU A 752 35.54 14.16 -25.04
N VAL A 753 35.16 13.11 -24.30
CA VAL A 753 35.32 13.07 -22.84
C VAL A 753 36.80 12.95 -22.50
N THR A 754 37.52 12.04 -23.13
CA THR A 754 38.97 11.89 -22.91
C THR A 754 39.78 13.09 -23.43
N ASP A 755 39.30 13.78 -24.47
CA ASP A 755 39.95 14.97 -25.01
C ASP A 755 39.78 16.20 -24.12
N ILE A 756 38.57 16.43 -23.56
CA ILE A 756 38.38 17.54 -22.61
C ILE A 756 39.03 17.30 -21.24
N THR A 757 39.59 16.10 -21.01
CA THR A 757 40.31 15.70 -19.78
C THR A 757 41.75 15.25 -20.06
N ARG A 758 42.35 15.70 -21.17
CA ARG A 758 43.57 15.13 -21.77
C ARG A 758 44.73 14.87 -20.80
N GLU A 759 45.03 15.77 -19.86
CA GLU A 759 46.10 15.56 -18.86
C GLU A 759 45.83 14.33 -17.98
N TYR A 760 44.59 14.18 -17.51
CA TYR A 760 44.16 13.03 -16.71
C TYR A 760 44.11 11.76 -17.56
N THR A 761 43.58 11.83 -18.78
CA THR A 761 43.59 10.72 -19.73
C THR A 761 45.00 10.20 -19.99
N ASN A 762 45.97 11.10 -20.22
CA ASN A 762 47.37 10.71 -20.41
C ASN A 762 47.94 10.00 -19.17
N SER A 763 47.65 10.48 -17.95
CA SER A 763 48.10 9.80 -16.72
C SER A 763 47.55 8.37 -16.57
N ILE A 764 46.35 8.08 -17.09
CA ILE A 764 45.79 6.73 -17.15
C ILE A 764 46.48 5.91 -18.25
N ARG A 765 46.70 6.48 -19.44
CA ARG A 765 47.43 5.82 -20.54
C ARG A 765 48.84 5.41 -20.14
N ASP A 766 49.59 6.31 -19.48
CA ASP A 766 50.93 6.05 -18.97
C ASP A 766 50.94 4.89 -17.96
N LYS A 767 49.95 4.84 -17.05
CA LYS A 767 49.78 3.77 -16.05
C LYS A 767 49.51 2.40 -16.66
N TYR A 768 48.77 2.34 -17.76
CA TYR A 768 48.38 1.08 -18.42
C TYR A 768 49.20 0.75 -19.70
N HIS A 769 50.16 1.61 -20.06
CA HIS A 769 51.07 1.46 -21.20
C HIS A 769 50.35 1.34 -22.57
N ILE A 770 49.40 2.25 -22.84
CA ILE A 770 48.54 2.27 -24.06
C ILE A 770 48.52 3.60 -24.81
#